data_AF-A0A1C6GZA8-F1
#
_entry.id   AF-A0A1C6GZA8-F1
#
_cell.length_a   1.000
_cell.length_b   1.000
_cell.length_c   1.000
_cell.angle_alpha   90.00
_cell.angle_beta   90.00
_cell.angle_gamma   90.00
#
_symmetry.space_group_name_H-M   'P 1'
#
loop_
_entity.id
_entity.type
_entity.pdbx_description
1 polymer ?
#
loop_
_entity_poly.entity_id
_entity_poly.type
_entity_poly.pdbx_seq_one_letter_code
_entity_poly.pdbx_strand_id
1 'polypeptide(L)'
;MMDMESQLKNPAREYRSVPFWSWNDELEPKELVWQIRQMKEKGIGGFFMHARGGLKTPYMSEKWMECVRVCVEEAKKCGMDPWLYDEEGWPSGFAGGEVTKLGDGYHTRWMELYQCAPSDIGRELSILGIYAPDGRYLYDYREEETVYVVCEKANPYYVDVLNPDVIRKFLEVTHEKYKKEFAAELGTVIPGFFTDEPQFSKLKIPYSYLLPEEFKKENGYELKEHLPALFLDLPGCGQYRYDFWKVVSRMFTEGFCKTVYDWCEENHCRLTGHLMREDSLLMQMQATAGVMPSYEYMHVPGIDWLRRRISSPLTPKQAGSAAAQLGRKFVLSEMFAMAGWDCSPEELKWIAEWQYVNGVNRMCQHLEAYSIRGIRKRDFPPSLFYQQPWWEEYGDFNEYFARLGLLLTSGQVEVELLLLHPMHSGWMLYDGQEEGEIVSFGQRFEDLSQRLADCHIDHHYGDETLIARHGKVKGDRFYIGKCGYRAVVIPDMRCMDQPTVELLLQFAQNKGHIYQMGDFPEYTSPKAQEPLLKLRGLARPVGIRELKKDIDRLADFPVSITENGREIPNIHYQLRKTDTGRILYVVNLDTVIERNARFRLSGSWEITEYAPLDNSRYPVDTDEEQPGQTSFCIRMAARESKVFFIRELKADPKAAGREAKARDSDRTIILNPGGSWKIRHADLNALTLDRCRYRIDGKEWRDEIYTIQLMDILLQEKRPVQAELLFSFRMDMAPEETREFYLAAEIADRLNARINGIEVALCERGWWRDKGFRTYDIRPYIRKGDNEIILKIDFRQPQNVYEVLFGENVLETEKNKLTLETEIESIYLLGDFGVKNRNGFSYSWRKELSCDPEFSIVKMPTSVYGDDFTSQGFCFFSGKMVISQDLILHEYDDSMGVKIQSLKGRRILYRFQKPNAAVAKLIINGKQVKKFLWQPYECDITDHLKFGENEIVWELYSSNRNLLGPHHHVDGELYAVWPADFTGEPSPFKADQRNVWSDDYHFVKFGL
;
A
#
# COMPACT_ATOMS: atom_id res chain seq x y z
N MET A 1 29.06 15.76 -11.41
CA MET A 1 27.97 15.34 -10.53
C MET A 1 27.42 16.58 -9.87
N MET A 2 26.10 16.78 -9.86
CA MET A 2 25.50 17.84 -9.05
C MET A 2 25.79 17.56 -7.58
N ASP A 3 26.03 18.60 -6.80
CA ASP A 3 26.18 18.53 -5.35
C ASP A 3 24.88 17.99 -4.72
N MET A 4 25.00 17.07 -3.75
CA MET A 4 23.88 16.47 -3.01
C MET A 4 22.99 17.56 -2.38
N GLU A 5 23.58 18.67 -1.95
CA GLU A 5 22.82 19.81 -1.40
C GLU A 5 21.89 20.44 -2.43
N SER A 6 22.35 20.57 -3.68
CA SER A 6 21.53 21.06 -4.79
C SER A 6 20.39 20.09 -5.12
N GLN A 7 20.65 18.78 -5.04
CA GLN A 7 19.65 17.76 -5.33
C GLN A 7 18.59 17.65 -4.22
N LEU A 8 18.97 17.80 -2.95
CA LEU A 8 18.01 17.79 -1.83
C LEU A 8 17.07 19.00 -1.85
N LYS A 9 17.54 20.15 -2.34
CA LYS A 9 16.71 21.35 -2.49
C LYS A 9 15.62 21.16 -3.55
N ASN A 10 15.93 20.48 -4.65
CA ASN A 10 15.00 20.20 -5.74
C ASN A 10 15.24 18.77 -6.26
N PRO A 11 14.67 17.74 -5.60
CA PRO A 11 14.85 16.36 -6.03
C PRO A 11 14.35 16.16 -7.47
N ALA A 12 15.17 15.47 -8.26
CA ALA A 12 14.82 15.10 -9.63
C ALA A 12 13.58 14.18 -9.66
N ARG A 13 12.86 14.18 -10.79
CA ARG A 13 11.61 13.42 -10.94
C ARG A 13 11.74 11.91 -10.70
N GLU A 14 12.92 11.34 -10.94
CA GLU A 14 13.17 9.91 -10.70
C GLU A 14 13.09 9.51 -9.22
N TYR A 15 13.30 10.45 -8.29
CA TYR A 15 13.21 10.21 -6.84
C TYR A 15 11.81 10.46 -6.29
N ARG A 16 10.93 11.08 -7.09
CA ARG A 16 9.55 11.36 -6.70
C ARG A 16 8.68 10.13 -6.93
N SER A 17 7.55 10.10 -6.24
CA SER A 17 6.53 9.06 -6.38
C SER A 17 6.02 8.96 -7.82
N VAL A 18 5.56 7.76 -8.16
CA VAL A 18 4.87 7.44 -9.41
C VAL A 18 3.68 6.59 -9.04
N PRO A 19 2.52 7.19 -8.83
CA PRO A 19 1.38 6.48 -8.30
C PRO A 19 0.49 5.90 -9.41
N PHE A 20 -0.45 5.05 -9.03
CA PHE A 20 -1.47 4.57 -9.94
C PHE A 20 -2.50 5.66 -10.21
N TRP A 21 -2.57 6.10 -11.46
CA TRP A 21 -3.64 6.96 -11.91
C TRP A 21 -4.72 6.11 -12.57
N SER A 22 -5.76 5.81 -11.79
CA SER A 22 -6.87 4.95 -12.17
C SER A 22 -7.72 5.62 -13.24
N TRP A 23 -7.57 5.15 -14.48
CA TRP A 23 -8.44 5.45 -15.60
C TRP A 23 -9.66 4.56 -15.52
N ASN A 24 -10.66 5.08 -14.84
CA ASN A 24 -11.85 4.34 -14.44
C ASN A 24 -13.14 4.96 -14.97
N ASP A 25 -13.11 5.77 -16.03
CA ASP A 25 -14.33 6.41 -16.53
C ASP A 25 -14.24 6.75 -18.03
N GLU A 26 -15.17 7.56 -18.55
CA GLU A 26 -14.99 8.19 -19.85
C GLU A 26 -13.87 9.23 -19.79
N LEU A 27 -12.80 8.96 -20.54
CA LEU A 27 -11.57 9.72 -20.53
C LEU A 27 -11.70 10.91 -21.47
N GLU A 28 -11.45 12.10 -20.93
CA GLU A 28 -11.55 13.35 -21.67
C GLU A 28 -10.18 14.05 -21.70
N PRO A 29 -9.57 14.31 -22.87
CA PRO A 29 -8.23 14.90 -22.99
C PRO A 29 -7.98 16.14 -22.13
N LYS A 30 -8.96 17.03 -22.00
CA LYS A 30 -8.84 18.24 -21.18
C LYS A 30 -8.76 17.93 -19.69
N GLU A 31 -9.51 16.92 -19.25
CA GLU A 31 -9.50 16.47 -17.86
C GLU A 31 -8.16 15.83 -17.53
N LEU A 32 -7.69 14.93 -18.40
CA LEU A 32 -6.39 14.27 -18.29
C LEU A 32 -5.25 15.30 -18.13
N VAL A 33 -5.21 16.33 -18.97
CA VAL A 33 -4.21 17.42 -18.87
C VAL A 33 -4.33 18.18 -17.55
N TRP A 34 -5.54 18.47 -17.09
CA TRP A 34 -5.75 19.17 -15.82
C TRP A 34 -5.25 18.30 -14.65
N GLN A 35 -5.58 17.02 -14.62
CA GLN A 35 -5.17 16.07 -13.58
C GLN A 35 -3.64 15.88 -13.53
N ILE A 36 -2.97 15.81 -14.70
CA ILE A 36 -1.50 15.79 -14.77
C ILE A 36 -0.88 17.03 -14.12
N ARG A 37 -1.46 18.21 -14.37
CA ARG A 37 -0.99 19.46 -13.76
C ARG A 37 -1.22 19.49 -12.25
N GLN A 38 -2.34 18.93 -11.76
CA GLN A 38 -2.58 18.76 -10.33
C GLN A 38 -1.49 17.90 -9.69
N MET A 39 -1.19 16.73 -10.27
CA MET A 39 -0.13 15.84 -9.78
C MET A 39 1.23 16.55 -9.77
N LYS A 40 1.56 17.26 -10.86
CA LYS A 40 2.81 18.03 -10.97
C LYS A 40 2.95 19.07 -9.86
N GLU A 41 1.88 19.80 -9.59
CA GLU A 41 1.83 20.86 -8.58
C GLU A 41 2.11 20.31 -7.17
N LYS A 42 1.62 19.09 -6.87
CA LYS A 42 1.85 18.43 -5.58
C LYS A 42 3.13 17.59 -5.54
N GLY A 43 4.07 17.83 -6.46
CA GLY A 43 5.41 17.26 -6.40
C GLY A 43 5.53 15.78 -6.80
N ILE A 44 4.53 15.24 -7.52
CA ILE A 44 4.55 13.88 -8.06
C ILE A 44 5.46 13.82 -9.30
N GLY A 45 6.21 12.71 -9.46
CA GLY A 45 7.26 12.55 -10.47
C GLY A 45 6.80 11.94 -11.79
N GLY A 46 5.71 11.18 -11.77
CA GLY A 46 5.17 10.43 -12.89
C GLY A 46 3.83 9.84 -12.53
N PHE A 47 3.29 8.95 -13.35
CA PHE A 47 2.07 8.19 -13.07
C PHE A 47 2.02 6.95 -13.94
N PHE A 48 1.32 5.92 -13.47
CA PHE A 48 0.93 4.75 -14.26
C PHE A 48 -0.50 4.96 -14.78
N MET A 49 -0.72 4.93 -16.09
CA MET A 49 -2.05 5.06 -16.71
C MET A 49 -2.83 3.75 -16.55
N HIS A 50 -3.36 3.53 -15.34
CA HIS A 50 -3.89 2.25 -14.85
C HIS A 50 -5.34 2.06 -15.30
N ALA A 51 -5.59 1.18 -16.27
CA ALA A 51 -6.94 0.81 -16.68
C ALA A 51 -7.65 0.05 -15.56
N ARG A 52 -8.80 0.55 -15.10
CA ARG A 52 -9.49 0.00 -13.92
C ARG A 52 -11.00 -0.06 -14.11
N GLY A 53 -11.66 -0.89 -13.31
CA GLY A 53 -13.12 -1.05 -13.30
C GLY A 53 -13.86 0.29 -13.33
N GLY A 54 -14.89 0.36 -14.18
CA GLY A 54 -15.61 1.59 -14.47
C GLY A 54 -15.15 2.32 -15.74
N LEU A 55 -14.05 1.92 -16.36
CA LEU A 55 -13.54 2.49 -17.62
C LEU A 55 -14.57 2.37 -18.74
N LYS A 56 -15.07 3.52 -19.22
CA LYS A 56 -16.02 3.61 -20.36
C LYS A 56 -15.31 3.75 -21.70
N THR A 57 -14.05 4.20 -21.70
CA THR A 57 -13.24 4.33 -22.90
C THR A 57 -12.64 2.97 -23.25
N PRO A 58 -13.00 2.33 -24.37
CA PRO A 58 -12.56 0.95 -24.62
C PRO A 58 -11.04 0.82 -24.66
N TYR A 59 -10.49 -0.13 -23.91
CA TYR A 59 -9.05 -0.40 -23.84
C TYR A 59 -8.47 -0.67 -25.23
N MET A 60 -7.27 -0.16 -25.51
CA MET A 60 -6.56 -0.30 -26.80
C MET A 60 -7.30 0.25 -28.04
N SER A 61 -8.38 1.02 -27.88
CA SER A 61 -9.07 1.71 -28.98
C SER A 61 -8.31 2.94 -29.49
N GLU A 62 -8.79 3.55 -30.58
CA GLU A 62 -8.24 4.82 -31.07
C GLU A 62 -8.38 5.95 -30.04
N LYS A 63 -9.55 6.05 -29.35
CA LYS A 63 -9.76 7.03 -28.26
C LYS A 63 -8.80 6.79 -27.09
N TRP A 64 -8.53 5.53 -26.75
CA TRP A 64 -7.51 5.18 -25.75
C TRP A 64 -6.12 5.70 -26.15
N MET A 65 -5.69 5.42 -27.37
CA MET A 65 -4.37 5.87 -27.87
C MET A 65 -4.28 7.39 -27.97
N GLU A 66 -5.36 8.09 -28.32
CA GLU A 66 -5.44 9.55 -28.26
C GLU A 66 -5.21 10.07 -26.83
N CYS A 67 -5.89 9.49 -25.84
CA CYS A 67 -5.73 9.84 -24.44
C CYS A 67 -4.29 9.63 -23.96
N VAL A 68 -3.68 8.48 -24.30
CA VAL A 68 -2.27 8.19 -23.98
C VAL A 68 -1.35 9.22 -24.62
N ARG A 69 -1.56 9.58 -25.89
CA ARG A 69 -0.75 10.60 -26.58
C ARG A 69 -0.81 11.95 -25.89
N VAL A 70 -2.02 12.40 -25.52
CA VAL A 70 -2.23 13.65 -24.79
C VAL A 70 -1.49 13.64 -23.45
N CYS A 71 -1.55 12.52 -22.72
CA CYS A 71 -0.85 12.39 -21.44
C CYS A 71 0.66 12.38 -21.59
N VAL A 72 1.20 11.70 -22.60
CA VAL A 72 2.64 11.67 -22.88
C VAL A 72 3.15 13.07 -23.27
N GLU A 73 2.41 13.78 -24.11
CA GLU A 73 2.76 15.15 -24.50
C GLU A 73 2.73 16.12 -23.32
N GLU A 74 1.72 16.04 -22.45
CA GLU A 74 1.62 16.90 -21.28
C GLU A 74 2.66 16.55 -20.22
N ALA A 75 2.90 15.26 -19.95
CA ALA A 75 3.94 14.81 -19.05
C ALA A 75 5.33 15.29 -19.51
N LYS A 76 5.61 15.28 -20.82
CA LYS A 76 6.83 15.85 -21.39
C LYS A 76 6.99 17.34 -21.06
N LYS A 77 5.91 18.13 -21.16
CA LYS A 77 5.92 19.57 -20.79
C LYS A 77 6.10 19.78 -19.29
N CYS A 78 5.46 18.95 -18.47
CA CYS A 78 5.55 19.00 -17.01
C CYS A 78 6.85 18.40 -16.45
N GLY A 79 7.63 17.69 -17.28
CA GLY A 79 8.79 16.92 -16.84
C GLY A 79 8.41 15.82 -15.86
N MET A 80 7.39 15.04 -16.21
CA MET A 80 6.92 13.85 -15.48
C MET A 80 7.17 12.58 -16.31
N ASP A 81 7.15 11.44 -15.63
CA ASP A 81 7.33 10.11 -16.21
C ASP A 81 5.95 9.43 -16.46
N PRO A 82 5.39 9.43 -17.70
CA PRO A 82 4.16 8.72 -18.04
C PRO A 82 4.44 7.24 -18.31
N TRP A 83 4.17 6.37 -17.34
CA TRP A 83 4.32 4.92 -17.51
C TRP A 83 3.07 4.30 -18.12
N LEU A 84 3.28 3.32 -18.97
CA LEU A 84 2.22 2.50 -19.54
C LEU A 84 1.85 1.38 -18.56
N TYR A 85 0.56 1.07 -18.49
CA TYR A 85 0.04 -0.12 -17.82
C TYR A 85 -0.27 -1.17 -18.89
N ASP A 86 0.09 -2.43 -18.64
CA ASP A 86 0.08 -3.47 -19.66
C ASP A 86 -1.24 -4.25 -19.78
N GLU A 87 -2.22 -3.98 -18.90
CA GLU A 87 -3.47 -4.75 -18.78
C GLU A 87 -4.73 -3.86 -18.70
N GLU A 88 -5.92 -4.48 -18.81
CA GLU A 88 -7.21 -3.88 -18.43
C GLU A 88 -7.77 -4.60 -17.21
N GLY A 89 -7.67 -3.97 -16.04
CA GLY A 89 -7.78 -4.68 -14.76
C GLY A 89 -6.49 -5.45 -14.45
N TRP A 90 -6.59 -6.47 -13.61
CA TRP A 90 -5.46 -7.31 -13.17
C TRP A 90 -5.97 -8.75 -12.94
N PRO A 91 -5.10 -9.77 -12.94
CA PRO A 91 -3.63 -9.79 -13.18
C PRO A 91 -3.16 -9.64 -14.64
N SER A 92 -1.93 -9.22 -14.90
CA SER A 92 -1.35 -9.06 -16.25
C SER A 92 -1.18 -10.37 -17.02
N GLY A 93 -1.52 -10.34 -18.31
CA GLY A 93 -1.19 -11.38 -19.29
C GLY A 93 -2.33 -11.73 -20.26
N PHE A 94 -3.54 -11.23 -20.01
CA PHE A 94 -4.74 -11.60 -20.79
C PHE A 94 -5.24 -10.48 -21.71
N ALA A 95 -4.71 -9.25 -21.57
CA ALA A 95 -4.99 -8.07 -22.41
C ALA A 95 -6.48 -7.75 -22.57
N GLY A 96 -7.21 -7.59 -21.46
CA GLY A 96 -8.66 -7.37 -21.47
C GLY A 96 -9.46 -8.54 -22.02
N GLY A 97 -8.85 -9.72 -22.17
CA GLY A 97 -9.43 -10.95 -22.70
C GLY A 97 -9.09 -11.21 -24.17
N GLU A 98 -8.28 -10.37 -24.82
CA GLU A 98 -7.88 -10.61 -26.21
C GLU A 98 -7.02 -11.86 -26.39
N VAL A 99 -6.19 -12.22 -25.39
CA VAL A 99 -5.37 -13.44 -25.45
C VAL A 99 -6.22 -14.68 -25.18
N THR A 100 -7.10 -14.64 -24.19
CA THR A 100 -7.93 -15.80 -23.83
C THR A 100 -8.95 -16.17 -24.91
N LYS A 101 -9.38 -15.20 -25.74
CA LYS A 101 -10.21 -15.43 -26.93
C LYS A 101 -9.55 -16.26 -28.03
N LEU A 102 -8.23 -16.42 -28.01
CA LEU A 102 -7.50 -17.21 -29.02
C LEU A 102 -7.71 -18.72 -28.88
N GLY A 103 -8.25 -19.19 -27.76
CA GLY A 103 -8.72 -20.55 -27.56
C GLY A 103 -8.07 -21.28 -26.39
N ASP A 104 -8.48 -22.53 -26.22
CA ASP A 104 -8.14 -23.38 -25.07
C ASP A 104 -6.64 -23.46 -24.78
N GLY A 105 -5.79 -23.53 -25.80
CA GLY A 105 -4.33 -23.60 -25.64
C GLY A 105 -3.67 -22.40 -24.93
N TYR A 106 -4.41 -21.30 -24.73
CA TYR A 106 -3.95 -20.10 -24.03
C TYR A 106 -4.43 -20.01 -22.58
N HIS A 107 -5.39 -20.84 -22.19
CA HIS A 107 -6.07 -20.74 -20.90
C HIS A 107 -5.21 -21.21 -19.74
N THR A 108 -5.38 -20.58 -18.58
CA THR A 108 -4.76 -21.02 -17.34
C THR A 108 -5.22 -22.42 -16.97
N ARG A 109 -4.31 -23.24 -16.43
CA ARG A 109 -4.51 -24.68 -16.19
C ARG A 109 -3.99 -25.12 -14.84
N TRP A 110 -4.64 -26.12 -14.26
CA TRP A 110 -4.25 -26.72 -12.99
C TRP A 110 -4.60 -28.20 -12.90
N MET A 111 -4.04 -28.85 -11.88
CA MET A 111 -4.31 -30.24 -11.53
C MET A 111 -5.20 -30.35 -10.30
N GLU A 112 -6.07 -31.36 -10.31
CA GLU A 112 -6.89 -31.74 -9.15
C GLU A 112 -6.80 -33.25 -8.91
N LEU A 113 -6.83 -33.64 -7.64
CA LEU A 113 -6.84 -35.03 -7.18
C LEU A 113 -8.26 -35.44 -6.79
N TYR A 114 -8.72 -36.58 -7.31
CA TYR A 114 -9.97 -37.21 -6.94
C TYR A 114 -9.70 -38.60 -6.35
N GLN A 115 -10.39 -38.96 -5.26
CA GLN A 115 -10.41 -40.31 -4.72
C GLN A 115 -11.76 -40.97 -5.05
N CYS A 116 -11.74 -42.08 -5.77
CA CYS A 116 -12.97 -42.76 -6.20
C CYS A 116 -12.75 -44.27 -6.45
N ALA A 117 -13.84 -45.02 -6.59
CA ALA A 117 -13.76 -46.38 -7.11
C ALA A 117 -13.44 -46.34 -8.63
N PRO A 118 -12.72 -47.32 -9.20
CA PRO A 118 -12.42 -47.34 -10.63
C PRO A 118 -13.63 -47.27 -11.57
N SER A 119 -14.80 -47.75 -11.11
CA SER A 119 -16.06 -47.70 -11.84
C SER A 119 -16.64 -46.29 -11.96
N ASP A 120 -16.23 -45.40 -11.06
CA ASP A 120 -16.84 -44.08 -10.86
C ASP A 120 -16.00 -42.97 -11.52
N ILE A 121 -14.94 -43.33 -12.25
CA ILE A 121 -14.12 -42.39 -13.00
C ILE A 121 -14.97 -41.79 -14.13
N GLY A 122 -15.30 -40.50 -13.99
CA GLY A 122 -16.06 -39.73 -14.96
C GLY A 122 -15.42 -39.75 -16.35
N ARG A 123 -16.25 -39.87 -17.40
CA ARG A 123 -15.77 -39.92 -18.80
C ARG A 123 -15.40 -38.54 -19.35
N GLU A 124 -15.88 -37.51 -18.69
CA GLU A 124 -15.67 -36.10 -18.98
C GLU A 124 -14.36 -35.55 -18.39
N LEU A 125 -13.68 -36.32 -17.55
CA LEU A 125 -12.42 -35.92 -16.91
C LEU A 125 -11.26 -35.95 -17.92
N SER A 126 -10.47 -34.88 -17.95
CA SER A 126 -9.16 -34.87 -18.62
C SER A 126 -8.14 -35.55 -17.70
N ILE A 127 -8.00 -36.87 -17.80
CA ILE A 127 -7.17 -37.67 -16.89
C ILE A 127 -5.69 -37.55 -17.27
N LEU A 128 -4.86 -37.10 -16.34
CA LEU A 128 -3.40 -37.09 -16.45
C LEU A 128 -2.77 -38.40 -15.93
N GLY A 129 -3.39 -39.00 -14.92
CA GLY A 129 -2.97 -40.30 -14.41
C GLY A 129 -3.90 -40.92 -13.39
N ILE A 130 -3.82 -42.25 -13.27
CA ILE A 130 -4.53 -43.07 -12.28
C ILE A 130 -3.49 -43.77 -11.42
N TYR A 131 -3.73 -43.79 -10.12
CA TYR A 131 -2.75 -44.22 -9.13
C TYR A 131 -3.41 -45.11 -8.07
N ALA A 132 -2.64 -46.07 -7.56
CA ALA A 132 -3.03 -46.86 -6.40
C ALA A 132 -3.00 -46.00 -5.13
N PRO A 133 -3.62 -46.46 -4.02
CA PRO A 133 -3.59 -45.73 -2.75
C PRO A 133 -2.18 -45.46 -2.19
N ASP A 134 -1.19 -46.27 -2.57
CA ASP A 134 0.23 -46.08 -2.22
C ASP A 134 0.97 -45.09 -3.13
N GLY A 135 0.28 -44.51 -4.12
CA GLY A 135 0.83 -43.54 -5.07
C GLY A 135 1.44 -44.14 -6.33
N ARG A 136 1.45 -45.46 -6.49
CA ARG A 136 2.01 -46.12 -7.69
C ARG A 136 1.15 -45.83 -8.92
N TYR A 137 1.78 -45.39 -10.01
CA TYR A 137 1.10 -45.18 -11.30
C TYR A 137 0.56 -46.50 -11.88
N LEU A 138 -0.72 -46.51 -12.22
CA LEU A 138 -1.45 -47.71 -12.62
C LEU A 138 -1.53 -47.93 -14.13
N TYR A 139 -1.10 -46.97 -14.95
CA TYR A 139 -1.23 -47.00 -16.42
C TYR A 139 -2.69 -47.23 -16.86
N ASP A 140 -3.09 -48.50 -17.03
CA ASP A 140 -4.44 -48.97 -17.37
C ASP A 140 -5.01 -50.02 -16.38
N TYR A 141 -4.24 -50.44 -15.38
CA TYR A 141 -4.59 -51.53 -14.46
C TYR A 141 -5.39 -51.02 -13.27
N ARG A 142 -6.64 -51.48 -13.10
CA ARG A 142 -7.58 -50.93 -12.09
C ARG A 142 -8.19 -52.01 -11.21
N GLU A 143 -7.36 -52.82 -10.56
CA GLU A 143 -7.83 -53.85 -9.62
C GLU A 143 -7.97 -53.36 -8.17
N GLU A 144 -7.59 -52.11 -7.89
CA GLU A 144 -7.75 -51.49 -6.58
C GLU A 144 -9.23 -51.17 -6.29
N GLU A 145 -9.69 -51.35 -5.06
CA GLU A 145 -11.05 -50.95 -4.64
C GLU A 145 -11.23 -49.42 -4.70
N THR A 146 -10.14 -48.68 -4.49
CA THR A 146 -10.11 -47.23 -4.54
C THR A 146 -8.84 -46.78 -5.25
N VAL A 147 -8.98 -45.80 -6.14
CA VAL A 147 -7.87 -45.19 -6.87
C VAL A 147 -7.86 -43.69 -6.66
N TYR A 148 -6.67 -43.12 -6.83
CA TYR A 148 -6.49 -41.68 -6.98
C TYR A 148 -6.41 -41.35 -8.47
N VAL A 149 -7.15 -40.33 -8.90
CA VAL A 149 -7.17 -39.84 -10.28
C VAL A 149 -6.71 -38.40 -10.26
N VAL A 150 -5.63 -38.09 -10.98
CA VAL A 150 -5.18 -36.71 -11.19
C VAL A 150 -5.70 -36.25 -12.53
N CYS A 151 -6.44 -35.15 -12.52
CA CYS A 151 -7.09 -34.59 -13.70
C CYS A 151 -6.59 -33.16 -13.96
N GLU A 152 -6.59 -32.79 -15.22
CA GLU A 152 -6.41 -31.41 -15.67
C GLU A 152 -7.75 -30.65 -15.66
N LYS A 153 -7.67 -29.36 -15.31
CA LYS A 153 -8.73 -28.37 -15.44
C LYS A 153 -8.17 -27.10 -16.10
N ALA A 154 -9.05 -26.32 -16.72
CA ALA A 154 -8.73 -25.03 -17.34
C ALA A 154 -9.81 -23.99 -17.04
N ASN A 155 -9.45 -22.70 -17.12
CA ASN A 155 -10.41 -21.60 -16.99
C ASN A 155 -10.20 -20.56 -18.12
N PRO A 156 -11.26 -20.19 -18.86
CA PRO A 156 -11.15 -19.33 -20.03
C PRO A 156 -10.96 -17.84 -19.73
N TYR A 157 -10.98 -17.43 -18.46
CA TYR A 157 -10.90 -16.01 -18.08
C TYR A 157 -9.48 -15.55 -17.73
N TYR A 158 -8.47 -16.43 -17.81
CA TYR A 158 -7.08 -16.06 -17.60
C TYR A 158 -6.12 -16.98 -18.38
N VAL A 159 -4.84 -16.61 -18.43
CA VAL A 159 -3.86 -17.22 -19.34
C VAL A 159 -2.87 -18.18 -18.67
N ASP A 160 -2.29 -19.11 -19.45
CA ASP A 160 -1.16 -19.94 -19.01
C ASP A 160 0.15 -19.14 -19.05
N VAL A 161 0.51 -18.54 -17.91
CA VAL A 161 1.75 -17.76 -17.75
C VAL A 161 3.02 -18.60 -17.75
N LEU A 162 2.92 -19.93 -17.65
CA LEU A 162 4.08 -20.83 -17.72
C LEU A 162 4.54 -21.05 -19.15
N ASN A 163 3.72 -20.66 -20.14
CA ASN A 163 4.02 -20.80 -21.55
C ASN A 163 4.47 -19.46 -22.17
N PRO A 164 5.76 -19.30 -22.56
CA PRO A 164 6.26 -18.06 -23.14
C PRO A 164 5.59 -17.70 -24.48
N ASP A 165 5.04 -18.66 -25.23
CA ASP A 165 4.32 -18.35 -26.48
C ASP A 165 2.99 -17.61 -26.21
N VAL A 166 2.33 -17.93 -25.09
CA VAL A 166 1.13 -17.21 -24.64
C VAL A 166 1.50 -15.78 -24.28
N ILE A 167 2.61 -15.58 -23.57
CA ILE A 167 3.09 -14.24 -23.19
C ILE A 167 3.58 -13.43 -24.40
N ARG A 168 4.16 -14.07 -25.42
CA ARG A 168 4.45 -13.39 -26.70
C ARG A 168 3.18 -12.89 -27.38
N LYS A 169 2.07 -13.63 -27.30
CA LYS A 169 0.77 -13.15 -27.80
C LYS A 169 0.23 -11.98 -26.99
N PHE A 170 0.40 -12.00 -25.67
CA PHE A 170 0.12 -10.83 -24.82
C PHE A 170 0.90 -9.60 -25.29
N LEU A 171 2.21 -9.70 -25.49
CA LEU A 171 3.06 -8.60 -25.99
C LEU A 171 2.63 -8.11 -27.38
N GLU A 172 2.21 -9.00 -28.28
CA GLU A 172 1.73 -8.65 -29.62
C GLU A 172 0.47 -7.77 -29.58
N VAL A 173 -0.47 -8.05 -28.67
CA VAL A 173 -1.75 -7.32 -28.60
C VAL A 173 -1.72 -6.09 -27.70
N THR A 174 -0.68 -5.92 -26.87
CA THR A 174 -0.49 -4.76 -25.97
C THR A 174 0.76 -3.95 -26.33
N HIS A 175 1.95 -4.46 -26.01
CA HIS A 175 3.22 -3.76 -26.09
C HIS A 175 3.57 -3.32 -27.53
N GLU A 176 3.36 -4.19 -28.52
CA GLU A 176 3.59 -3.85 -29.93
C GLU A 176 2.61 -2.78 -30.44
N LYS A 177 1.37 -2.71 -29.92
CA LYS A 177 0.44 -1.62 -30.25
C LYS A 177 0.95 -0.28 -29.71
N TYR A 178 1.39 -0.24 -28.46
CA TYR A 178 1.98 0.97 -27.89
C TYR A 178 3.25 1.39 -28.63
N LYS A 179 4.15 0.45 -28.91
CA LYS A 179 5.38 0.71 -29.66
C LYS A 179 5.08 1.30 -31.04
N LYS A 180 4.08 0.77 -31.76
CA LYS A 180 3.67 1.30 -33.07
C LYS A 180 3.29 2.78 -33.00
N GLU A 181 2.61 3.20 -31.94
CA GLU A 181 2.11 4.58 -31.77
C GLU A 181 3.12 5.55 -31.13
N PHE A 182 4.04 5.03 -30.30
CA PHE A 182 4.90 5.82 -29.41
C PHE A 182 6.39 5.44 -29.50
N ALA A 183 6.84 4.89 -30.63
CA ALA A 183 8.22 4.43 -30.81
C ALA A 183 9.30 5.48 -30.49
N ALA A 184 9.02 6.77 -30.76
CA ALA A 184 9.98 7.85 -30.51
C ALA A 184 10.05 8.25 -29.03
N GLU A 185 8.96 8.07 -28.30
CA GLU A 185 8.80 8.42 -26.89
C GLU A 185 9.18 7.26 -25.95
N LEU A 186 9.10 6.01 -26.42
CA LEU A 186 9.42 4.82 -25.65
C LEU A 186 10.89 4.80 -25.23
N GLY A 187 11.15 4.54 -23.95
CA GLY A 187 12.49 4.58 -23.35
C GLY A 187 13.04 5.98 -23.08
N THR A 188 12.41 7.04 -23.61
CA THR A 188 12.88 8.43 -23.45
C THR A 188 11.93 9.24 -22.57
N VAL A 189 10.71 9.47 -23.05
CA VAL A 189 9.64 10.13 -22.30
C VAL A 189 8.85 9.09 -21.53
N ILE A 190 8.37 8.05 -22.21
CA ILE A 190 7.68 6.90 -21.62
C ILE A 190 8.76 5.96 -21.07
N PRO A 191 8.91 5.82 -19.75
CA PRO A 191 9.99 5.01 -19.22
C PRO A 191 9.87 3.52 -19.55
N GLY A 192 8.64 3.02 -19.69
CA GLY A 192 8.34 1.62 -19.89
C GLY A 192 6.97 1.22 -19.32
N PHE A 193 6.89 -0.01 -18.84
CA PHE A 193 5.63 -0.68 -18.49
C PHE A 193 5.59 -1.08 -17.02
N PHE A 194 4.39 -1.05 -16.46
CA PHE A 194 4.03 -1.71 -15.20
C PHE A 194 3.29 -3.01 -15.48
N THR A 195 3.70 -4.08 -14.81
CA THR A 195 3.04 -5.40 -14.84
C THR A 195 2.48 -5.72 -13.45
N ASP A 196 1.24 -6.19 -13.38
CA ASP A 196 0.42 -6.22 -12.17
C ASP A 196 0.01 -7.65 -11.80
N GLU A 197 0.52 -8.13 -10.68
CA GLU A 197 0.21 -9.45 -10.09
C GLU A 197 0.17 -10.66 -11.05
N PRO A 198 1.08 -10.84 -12.03
CA PRO A 198 1.10 -12.06 -12.82
C PRO A 198 1.26 -13.28 -11.90
N GLN A 199 0.48 -14.30 -12.20
CA GLN A 199 0.33 -15.50 -11.37
C GLN A 199 0.04 -16.72 -12.24
N PHE A 200 0.40 -17.92 -11.77
CA PHE A 200 -0.20 -19.15 -12.29
C PHE A 200 -1.60 -19.37 -11.69
N SER A 201 -2.18 -20.56 -11.85
CA SER A 201 -3.50 -20.89 -11.28
C SER A 201 -3.54 -20.73 -9.75
N LYS A 202 -4.01 -19.57 -9.28
CA LYS A 202 -4.02 -19.17 -7.86
C LYS A 202 -4.72 -20.21 -6.98
N LEU A 203 -4.09 -20.57 -5.85
CA LEU A 203 -4.59 -21.56 -4.88
C LEU A 203 -4.76 -22.99 -5.45
N LYS A 204 -4.13 -23.30 -6.58
CA LYS A 204 -4.17 -24.62 -7.23
C LYS A 204 -2.76 -25.10 -7.56
N ILE A 205 -2.59 -26.41 -7.75
CA ILE A 205 -1.35 -26.99 -8.28
C ILE A 205 -1.31 -26.73 -9.79
N PRO A 206 -0.38 -25.91 -10.32
CA PRO A 206 -0.43 -25.45 -11.69
C PRO A 206 -0.09 -26.54 -12.71
N TYR A 207 -0.62 -26.38 -13.92
CA TYR A 207 -0.31 -27.24 -15.06
C TYR A 207 -0.05 -26.39 -16.30
N SER A 208 0.70 -26.96 -17.25
CA SER A 208 0.88 -26.42 -18.60
C SER A 208 1.15 -27.58 -19.54
N TYR A 209 0.79 -27.43 -20.81
CA TYR A 209 1.13 -28.43 -21.84
C TYR A 209 2.64 -28.60 -22.04
N LEU A 210 3.45 -27.60 -21.68
CA LEU A 210 4.91 -27.69 -21.74
C LEU A 210 5.51 -28.39 -20.52
N LEU A 211 4.76 -28.50 -19.42
CA LEU A 211 5.28 -28.95 -18.13
C LEU A 211 5.83 -30.39 -18.15
N PRO A 212 5.18 -31.39 -18.79
CA PRO A 212 5.73 -32.75 -18.82
C PRO A 212 7.10 -32.85 -19.50
N GLU A 213 7.29 -32.17 -20.63
CA GLU A 213 8.55 -32.18 -21.37
C GLU A 213 9.66 -31.45 -20.61
N GLU A 214 9.36 -30.26 -20.09
CA GLU A 214 10.31 -29.47 -19.31
C GLU A 214 10.71 -30.16 -18.00
N PHE A 215 9.76 -30.81 -17.32
CA PHE A 215 10.04 -31.59 -16.12
C PHE A 215 10.97 -32.77 -16.40
N LYS A 216 10.66 -33.56 -17.44
CA LYS A 216 11.48 -34.72 -17.81
C LYS A 216 12.89 -34.33 -18.20
N LYS A 217 13.04 -33.22 -18.94
CA LYS A 217 14.33 -32.67 -19.35
C LYS A 217 15.21 -32.29 -18.16
N GLU A 218 14.61 -31.73 -17.10
CA GLU A 218 15.34 -31.21 -15.95
C GLU A 218 15.62 -32.28 -14.88
N ASN A 219 14.70 -33.22 -14.68
CA ASN A 219 14.77 -34.20 -13.58
C ASN A 219 15.04 -35.64 -14.04
N GLY A 220 14.89 -35.95 -15.33
CA GLY A 220 15.25 -37.24 -15.92
C GLY A 220 14.21 -38.37 -15.80
N TYR A 221 13.01 -38.09 -15.28
CA TYR A 221 11.89 -39.02 -15.17
C TYR A 221 10.56 -38.38 -15.59
N GLU A 222 9.53 -39.19 -15.82
CA GLU A 222 8.23 -38.70 -16.28
C GLU A 222 7.43 -38.06 -15.15
N LEU A 223 6.88 -36.86 -15.37
CA LEU A 223 6.04 -36.15 -14.39
C LEU A 223 4.89 -37.02 -13.85
N LYS A 224 4.25 -37.80 -14.73
CA LYS A 224 3.11 -38.65 -14.38
C LYS A 224 3.45 -39.80 -13.44
N GLU A 225 4.71 -40.13 -13.19
CA GLU A 225 5.06 -41.24 -12.30
C GLU A 225 4.68 -40.99 -10.84
N HIS A 226 4.60 -39.72 -10.41
CA HIS A 226 4.48 -39.34 -9.00
C HIS A 226 3.49 -38.20 -8.69
N LEU A 227 2.54 -37.88 -9.58
CA LEU A 227 1.60 -36.75 -9.37
C LEU A 227 0.86 -36.73 -8.01
N PRO A 228 0.41 -37.86 -7.43
CA PRO A 228 -0.25 -37.84 -6.12
C PRO A 228 0.63 -37.29 -5.00
N ALA A 229 1.97 -37.33 -5.13
CA ALA A 229 2.89 -36.78 -4.15
C ALA A 229 2.77 -35.25 -4.00
N LEU A 230 2.19 -34.56 -4.99
CA LEU A 230 1.91 -33.12 -4.91
C LEU A 230 0.73 -32.78 -3.99
N PHE A 231 -0.09 -33.77 -3.64
CA PHE A 231 -1.34 -33.60 -2.88
C PHE A 231 -1.37 -34.42 -1.59
N LEU A 232 -0.55 -35.48 -1.51
CA LEU A 232 -0.56 -36.47 -0.43
C LEU A 232 0.85 -36.66 0.14
N ASP A 233 0.93 -36.95 1.43
CA ASP A 233 2.19 -37.26 2.14
C ASP A 233 2.64 -38.71 1.91
N LEU A 234 3.04 -39.00 0.67
CA LEU A 234 3.60 -40.29 0.27
C LEU A 234 5.09 -40.39 0.59
N PRO A 235 5.66 -41.61 0.72
CA PRO A 235 7.10 -41.77 0.91
C PRO A 235 7.92 -41.07 -0.18
N GLY A 236 8.82 -40.17 0.23
CA GLY A 236 9.66 -39.39 -0.68
C GLY A 236 8.98 -38.18 -1.33
N CYS A 237 7.73 -37.85 -0.97
CA CYS A 237 6.97 -36.74 -1.55
C CYS A 237 7.73 -35.41 -1.55
N GLY A 238 8.48 -35.09 -0.49
CA GLY A 238 9.25 -33.85 -0.42
C GLY A 238 10.26 -33.67 -1.56
N GLN A 239 10.91 -34.75 -2.02
CA GLN A 239 11.82 -34.67 -3.18
C GLN A 239 11.04 -34.45 -4.48
N TYR A 240 9.91 -35.16 -4.66
CA TYR A 240 9.09 -35.00 -5.85
C TYR A 240 8.46 -33.60 -5.94
N ARG A 241 7.99 -33.06 -4.81
CA ARG A 241 7.48 -31.68 -4.72
C ARG A 241 8.59 -30.67 -5.02
N TYR A 242 9.79 -30.87 -4.49
CA TYR A 242 10.96 -30.04 -4.83
C TYR A 242 11.23 -30.01 -6.34
N ASP A 243 11.33 -31.20 -6.96
CA ASP A 243 11.64 -31.32 -8.39
C ASP A 243 10.57 -30.67 -9.27
N PHE A 244 9.30 -30.76 -8.86
CA PHE A 244 8.17 -30.13 -9.53
C PHE A 244 8.21 -28.61 -9.41
N TRP A 245 8.29 -28.08 -8.19
CA TRP A 245 8.24 -26.64 -7.95
C TRP A 245 9.46 -25.90 -8.46
N LYS A 246 10.63 -26.55 -8.50
CA LYS A 246 11.82 -26.03 -9.19
C LYS A 246 11.53 -25.73 -10.66
N VAL A 247 10.91 -26.68 -11.37
CA VAL A 247 10.54 -26.53 -12.79
C VAL A 247 9.47 -25.46 -12.96
N VAL A 248 8.43 -25.47 -12.13
CA VAL A 248 7.35 -24.47 -12.18
C VAL A 248 7.86 -23.06 -11.91
N SER A 249 8.69 -22.87 -10.88
CA SER A 249 9.28 -21.57 -10.52
C SER A 249 10.13 -21.01 -11.67
N ARG A 250 10.93 -21.88 -12.31
CA ARG A 250 11.69 -21.51 -13.53
C ARG A 250 10.76 -21.16 -14.69
N MET A 251 9.75 -21.99 -14.99
CA MET A 251 8.81 -21.75 -16.08
C MET A 251 8.01 -20.46 -15.88
N PHE A 252 7.62 -20.12 -14.66
CA PHE A 252 6.97 -18.84 -14.35
C PHE A 252 7.94 -17.66 -14.55
N THR A 253 9.13 -17.75 -13.92
CA THR A 253 10.14 -16.68 -13.97
C THR A 253 10.62 -16.40 -15.40
N GLU A 254 10.89 -17.45 -16.18
CA GLU A 254 11.41 -17.33 -17.55
C GLU A 254 10.29 -17.19 -18.59
N GLY A 255 9.13 -17.81 -18.34
CA GLY A 255 7.97 -17.75 -19.22
C GLY A 255 7.31 -16.39 -19.24
N PHE A 256 7.07 -15.79 -18.07
CA PHE A 256 6.48 -14.46 -17.95
C PHE A 256 7.54 -13.38 -17.80
N CYS A 257 8.21 -13.29 -16.65
CA CYS A 257 9.02 -12.13 -16.26
C CYS A 257 10.16 -11.88 -17.25
N LYS A 258 10.93 -12.93 -17.59
CA LYS A 258 12.01 -12.81 -18.57
C LYS A 258 11.51 -12.46 -19.97
N THR A 259 10.41 -13.06 -20.43
CA THR A 259 9.85 -12.76 -21.77
C THR A 259 9.48 -11.29 -21.92
N VAL A 260 8.82 -10.70 -20.92
CA VAL A 260 8.48 -9.27 -20.92
C VAL A 260 9.74 -8.40 -20.78
N TYR A 261 10.67 -8.80 -19.91
CA TYR A 261 11.95 -8.11 -19.71
C TYR A 261 12.79 -8.04 -20.99
N ASP A 262 12.95 -9.17 -21.69
CA ASP A 262 13.72 -9.25 -22.93
C ASP A 262 13.12 -8.33 -23.99
N TRP A 263 11.79 -8.31 -24.13
CA TRP A 263 11.11 -7.37 -25.02
C TRP A 263 11.39 -5.91 -24.64
N CYS A 264 11.39 -5.59 -23.34
CA CYS A 264 11.71 -4.23 -22.88
C CYS A 264 13.16 -3.84 -23.20
N GLU A 265 14.13 -4.73 -23.02
CA GLU A 265 15.54 -4.50 -23.35
C GLU A 265 15.74 -4.29 -24.86
N GLU A 266 15.10 -5.12 -25.69
CA GLU A 266 15.12 -5.00 -27.17
C GLU A 266 14.54 -3.66 -27.66
N ASN A 267 13.62 -3.08 -26.89
CA ASN A 267 12.94 -1.81 -27.21
C ASN A 267 13.41 -0.62 -26.37
N HIS A 268 14.50 -0.79 -25.61
CA HIS A 268 15.15 0.25 -24.80
C HIS A 268 14.22 0.93 -23.79
N CYS A 269 13.24 0.21 -23.25
CA CYS A 269 12.38 0.67 -22.16
C CYS A 269 12.52 -0.21 -20.91
N ARG A 270 11.86 0.20 -19.83
CA ARG A 270 11.96 -0.45 -18.52
C ARG A 270 10.73 -1.30 -18.20
N LEU A 271 10.94 -2.26 -17.32
CA LEU A 271 9.91 -3.09 -16.71
C LEU A 271 9.91 -2.84 -15.21
N THR A 272 8.75 -2.53 -14.66
CA THR A 272 8.46 -2.46 -13.23
C THR A 272 7.11 -3.13 -12.95
N GLY A 273 6.74 -3.28 -11.69
CA GLY A 273 5.58 -4.05 -11.29
C GLY A 273 5.85 -4.85 -10.03
N HIS A 274 4.90 -5.68 -9.63
CA HIS A 274 5.03 -6.64 -8.53
C HIS A 274 4.34 -7.94 -8.90
N LEU A 275 4.47 -8.93 -8.02
CA LEU A 275 3.97 -10.28 -8.23
C LEU A 275 2.85 -10.58 -7.24
N MET A 276 2.04 -11.58 -7.54
CA MET A 276 0.94 -11.98 -6.67
C MET A 276 1.44 -12.67 -5.38
N ARG A 277 0.80 -12.36 -4.24
CA ARG A 277 0.90 -13.09 -2.95
C ARG A 277 2.33 -13.19 -2.37
N GLU A 278 3.00 -12.07 -2.22
CA GLU A 278 4.41 -12.02 -1.80
C GLU A 278 4.64 -12.15 -0.28
N ASP A 279 3.58 -12.02 0.54
CA ASP A 279 3.65 -11.76 1.99
C ASP A 279 4.19 -12.90 2.88
N SER A 280 4.24 -14.14 2.40
CA SER A 280 4.73 -15.29 3.20
C SER A 280 5.15 -16.47 2.31
N LEU A 281 5.86 -17.45 2.87
CA LEU A 281 6.25 -18.67 2.15
C LEU A 281 5.03 -19.40 1.55
N LEU A 282 3.98 -19.62 2.35
CA LEU A 282 2.75 -20.27 1.86
C LEU A 282 2.13 -19.46 0.71
N MET A 283 2.00 -18.14 0.90
CA MET A 283 1.35 -17.27 -0.07
C MET A 283 2.06 -17.29 -1.42
N GLN A 284 3.40 -17.26 -1.42
CA GLN A 284 4.17 -17.35 -2.67
C GLN A 284 3.97 -18.71 -3.36
N MET A 285 3.89 -19.83 -2.62
CA MET A 285 3.60 -21.15 -3.19
C MET A 285 2.25 -21.23 -3.91
N GLN A 286 1.29 -20.42 -3.50
CA GLN A 286 -0.07 -20.42 -4.05
C GLN A 286 -0.19 -19.66 -5.38
N ALA A 287 0.84 -18.92 -5.84
CA ALA A 287 0.75 -18.08 -7.04
C ALA A 287 2.03 -17.95 -7.89
N THR A 288 3.23 -18.06 -7.29
CA THR A 288 4.51 -17.76 -7.97
C THR A 288 5.63 -18.78 -7.71
N ALA A 289 5.52 -19.57 -6.63
CA ALA A 289 6.54 -20.51 -6.16
C ALA A 289 7.91 -19.86 -5.88
N GLY A 290 7.91 -18.58 -5.47
CA GLY A 290 9.10 -17.80 -5.14
C GLY A 290 9.28 -16.58 -6.02
N VAL A 291 9.43 -15.39 -5.43
CA VAL A 291 9.46 -14.12 -6.17
C VAL A 291 10.85 -13.54 -6.41
N MET A 292 11.82 -13.85 -5.54
CA MET A 292 13.19 -13.30 -5.65
C MET A 292 13.86 -13.58 -7.01
N PRO A 293 13.73 -14.78 -7.63
CA PRO A 293 14.27 -15.02 -8.97
C PRO A 293 13.67 -14.13 -10.06
N SER A 294 12.41 -13.72 -9.91
CA SER A 294 11.74 -12.86 -10.88
C SER A 294 12.23 -11.42 -10.85
N TYR A 295 12.71 -10.91 -9.71
CA TYR A 295 13.33 -9.58 -9.64
C TYR A 295 14.62 -9.45 -10.46
N GLU A 296 15.25 -10.57 -10.85
CA GLU A 296 16.33 -10.59 -11.85
C GLU A 296 15.90 -9.94 -13.17
N TYR A 297 14.65 -10.16 -13.54
CA TYR A 297 14.03 -9.70 -14.78
C TYR A 297 13.12 -8.50 -14.56
N MET A 298 13.48 -7.60 -13.64
CA MET A 298 12.82 -6.30 -13.47
C MET A 298 13.85 -5.18 -13.41
N HIS A 299 13.62 -4.10 -14.17
CA HIS A 299 14.49 -2.92 -14.16
C HIS A 299 14.33 -2.11 -12.88
N VAL A 300 13.09 -2.06 -12.38
CA VAL A 300 12.71 -1.51 -11.08
C VAL A 300 11.82 -2.57 -10.41
N PRO A 301 12.40 -3.49 -9.63
CA PRO A 301 11.62 -4.45 -8.84
C PRO A 301 10.60 -3.72 -7.97
N GLY A 302 9.40 -4.28 -7.86
CA GLY A 302 8.36 -3.74 -6.99
C GLY A 302 7.71 -4.82 -6.15
N ILE A 303 7.02 -4.37 -5.11
CA ILE A 303 6.20 -5.21 -4.22
C ILE A 303 4.80 -4.61 -4.07
N ASP A 304 3.87 -5.40 -3.58
CA ASP A 304 2.59 -4.93 -3.07
C ASP A 304 2.54 -4.96 -1.53
N TRP A 305 2.13 -3.84 -0.91
CA TRP A 305 1.81 -3.77 0.51
C TRP A 305 0.59 -2.88 0.82
N LEU A 306 -0.56 -3.52 0.92
CA LEU A 306 -1.84 -2.87 1.17
C LEU A 306 -2.21 -2.77 2.67
N ARG A 307 -3.30 -2.05 2.95
CA ARG A 307 -3.94 -1.82 4.27
C ARG A 307 -3.24 -0.79 5.16
N ARG A 308 -3.95 -0.35 6.20
CA ARG A 308 -3.46 0.58 7.24
C ARG A 308 -2.61 -0.15 8.30
N ARG A 309 -1.56 -0.87 7.90
CA ARG A 309 -0.73 -1.71 8.79
C ARG A 309 0.73 -1.84 8.35
N ILE A 310 1.57 -2.31 9.27
CA ILE A 310 2.93 -2.85 9.01
C ILE A 310 3.01 -4.31 9.47
N SER A 311 4.10 -5.02 9.16
CA SER A 311 4.32 -6.41 9.59
C SER A 311 5.82 -6.77 9.70
N SER A 312 6.16 -8.05 9.61
CA SER A 312 7.53 -8.56 9.53
C SER A 312 8.23 -8.00 8.28
N PRO A 313 9.56 -7.75 8.30
CA PRO A 313 10.25 -7.08 7.20
C PRO A 313 10.32 -7.91 5.90
N LEU A 314 9.76 -9.12 5.86
CA LEU A 314 9.89 -10.10 4.77
C LEU A 314 9.77 -9.48 3.36
N THR A 315 8.61 -8.89 3.05
CA THR A 315 8.29 -8.39 1.71
C THR A 315 9.18 -7.23 1.25
N PRO A 316 9.38 -6.13 2.02
CA PRO A 316 10.32 -5.09 1.60
C PRO A 316 11.78 -5.57 1.58
N LYS A 317 12.17 -6.46 2.51
CA LYS A 317 13.55 -6.96 2.58
C LYS A 317 13.90 -7.93 1.46
N GLN A 318 12.98 -8.77 0.98
CA GLN A 318 13.25 -9.66 -0.16
C GLN A 318 13.56 -8.86 -1.43
N ALA A 319 12.73 -7.87 -1.76
CA ALA A 319 12.92 -7.04 -2.95
C ALA A 319 14.15 -6.14 -2.80
N GLY A 320 14.34 -5.53 -1.62
CA GLY A 320 15.52 -4.74 -1.30
C GLY A 320 16.83 -5.53 -1.41
N SER A 321 16.83 -6.79 -0.94
CA SER A 321 18.00 -7.68 -1.02
C SER A 321 18.36 -8.02 -2.45
N ALA A 322 17.38 -8.49 -3.24
CA ALA A 322 17.60 -8.83 -4.65
C ALA A 322 18.04 -7.59 -5.45
N ALA A 323 17.39 -6.44 -5.23
CA ALA A 323 17.75 -5.19 -5.88
C ALA A 323 19.20 -4.76 -5.56
N ALA A 324 19.61 -4.82 -4.29
CA ALA A 324 20.98 -4.49 -3.91
C ALA A 324 22.00 -5.45 -4.54
N GLN A 325 21.74 -6.77 -4.49
CA GLN A 325 22.60 -7.82 -5.04
C GLN A 325 22.77 -7.69 -6.56
N LEU A 326 21.67 -7.42 -7.28
CA LEU A 326 21.66 -7.26 -8.74
C LEU A 326 22.06 -5.84 -9.18
N GLY A 327 22.13 -4.90 -8.23
CA GLY A 327 22.47 -3.51 -8.49
C GLY A 327 21.37 -2.70 -9.16
N ARG A 328 20.11 -3.00 -8.86
CA ARG A 328 18.94 -2.19 -9.22
C ARG A 328 18.89 -0.98 -8.30
N LYS A 329 18.75 0.22 -8.88
CA LYS A 329 18.77 1.49 -8.13
C LYS A 329 17.50 1.70 -7.31
N PHE A 330 16.36 1.37 -7.90
CA PHE A 330 15.05 1.65 -7.33
C PHE A 330 14.33 0.36 -6.97
N VAL A 331 13.61 0.40 -5.85
CA VAL A 331 12.63 -0.61 -5.44
C VAL A 331 11.32 0.12 -5.20
N LEU A 332 10.31 -0.24 -5.98
CA LEU A 332 8.97 0.34 -5.92
C LEU A 332 8.11 -0.41 -4.89
N SER A 333 7.07 0.21 -4.37
CA SER A 333 5.97 -0.51 -3.75
C SER A 333 4.64 0.13 -4.10
N GLU A 334 3.68 -0.69 -4.53
CA GLU A 334 2.26 -0.35 -4.42
C GLU A 334 1.87 -0.32 -2.93
N MET A 335 1.29 0.79 -2.48
CA MET A 335 0.88 0.97 -1.09
C MET A 335 -0.38 1.83 -0.95
N PHE A 336 -1.05 1.67 0.18
CA PHE A 336 -2.21 2.44 0.66
C PHE A 336 -3.60 2.02 0.17
N ALA A 337 -3.72 1.08 -0.77
CA ALA A 337 -5.04 0.51 -1.05
C ALA A 337 -5.64 -0.02 0.25
N MET A 338 -6.95 0.17 0.39
CA MET A 338 -7.71 -0.25 1.56
C MET A 338 -7.33 0.42 2.88
N ALA A 339 -6.52 1.48 2.89
CA ALA A 339 -6.21 2.21 4.13
C ALA A 339 -7.44 2.94 4.71
N GLY A 340 -8.49 3.10 3.89
CA GLY A 340 -9.73 3.77 4.24
C GLY A 340 -9.67 5.29 4.09
N TRP A 341 -10.83 5.92 4.00
CA TRP A 341 -10.94 7.37 3.82
C TRP A 341 -10.47 8.20 5.02
N ASP A 342 -10.26 7.60 6.20
CA ASP A 342 -9.79 8.27 7.42
C ASP A 342 -8.27 8.22 7.62
N CYS A 343 -7.52 7.66 6.68
CA CYS A 343 -6.06 7.58 6.83
C CYS A 343 -5.43 8.99 6.91
N SER A 344 -4.58 9.22 7.91
CA SER A 344 -3.84 10.47 8.05
C SER A 344 -2.48 10.40 7.34
N PRO A 345 -1.91 11.52 6.87
CA PRO A 345 -0.54 11.57 6.34
C PRO A 345 0.51 10.96 7.28
N GLU A 346 0.32 11.05 8.61
CA GLU A 346 1.17 10.38 9.60
C GLU A 346 1.15 8.85 9.46
N GLU A 347 -0.01 8.24 9.19
CA GLU A 347 -0.12 6.79 9.03
C GLU A 347 0.38 6.33 7.68
N LEU A 348 0.09 7.09 6.63
CA LEU A 348 0.68 6.87 5.30
C LEU A 348 2.22 6.92 5.39
N LYS A 349 2.76 7.90 6.12
CA LYS A 349 4.20 8.01 6.39
C LYS A 349 4.71 6.80 7.16
N TRP A 350 4.06 6.40 8.25
CA TRP A 350 4.46 5.24 9.05
C TRP A 350 4.51 3.94 8.23
N ILE A 351 3.51 3.69 7.39
CA ILE A 351 3.46 2.52 6.50
C ILE A 351 4.61 2.56 5.48
N ALA A 352 4.79 3.69 4.80
CA ALA A 352 5.84 3.83 3.79
C ALA A 352 7.25 3.75 4.39
N GLU A 353 7.47 4.32 5.57
CA GLU A 353 8.79 4.34 6.21
C GLU A 353 9.23 2.98 6.75
N TRP A 354 8.28 2.16 7.20
CA TRP A 354 8.53 0.76 7.50
C TRP A 354 9.04 -0.02 6.28
N GLN A 355 8.51 0.29 5.09
CA GLN A 355 9.01 -0.30 3.85
C GLN A 355 10.37 0.27 3.45
N TYR A 356 10.53 1.60 3.59
CA TYR A 356 11.75 2.30 3.18
C TYR A 356 12.98 1.87 3.99
N VAL A 357 12.82 1.71 5.31
CA VAL A 357 13.90 1.24 6.19
C VAL A 357 14.28 -0.22 5.89
N ASN A 358 13.38 -0.98 5.24
CA ASN A 358 13.60 -2.38 4.89
C ASN A 358 14.01 -2.63 3.42
N GLY A 359 14.10 -1.60 2.57
CA GLY A 359 14.69 -1.73 1.24
C GLY A 359 13.96 -1.00 0.11
N VAL A 360 12.69 -0.63 0.30
CA VAL A 360 11.93 0.19 -0.65
C VAL A 360 12.52 1.61 -0.70
N ASN A 361 12.45 2.28 -1.85
CA ASN A 361 12.91 3.67 -1.93
C ASN A 361 12.09 4.53 -2.90
N ARG A 362 11.01 3.98 -3.46
CA ARG A 362 10.07 4.70 -4.33
C ARG A 362 8.65 4.22 -4.05
N MET A 363 7.72 5.17 -3.89
CA MET A 363 6.29 4.87 -3.69
C MET A 363 5.54 4.83 -5.02
N CYS A 364 4.65 3.85 -5.13
CA CYS A 364 3.48 3.83 -5.99
C CYS A 364 2.25 3.89 -5.09
N GLN A 365 1.61 5.06 -4.98
CA GLN A 365 0.38 5.18 -4.22
C GLN A 365 -0.76 4.51 -4.97
N HIS A 366 -1.51 3.66 -4.28
CA HIS A 366 -2.85 3.26 -4.66
C HIS A 366 -3.84 4.16 -3.91
N LEU A 367 -4.51 5.10 -4.58
CA LEU A 367 -4.36 5.51 -5.99
C LEU A 367 -4.82 6.97 -6.19
N GLU A 368 -4.55 7.56 -7.35
CA GLU A 368 -5.23 8.76 -7.84
C GLU A 368 -6.36 8.36 -8.79
N ALA A 369 -7.61 8.62 -8.40
CA ALA A 369 -8.76 8.25 -9.22
C ALA A 369 -9.06 9.33 -10.25
N TYR A 370 -9.24 8.95 -11.52
CA TYR A 370 -9.77 9.86 -12.53
C TYR A 370 -11.14 10.40 -12.10
N SER A 371 -12.01 9.52 -11.62
CA SER A 371 -13.23 9.87 -10.89
C SER A 371 -13.51 8.90 -9.75
N ILE A 372 -14.14 9.38 -8.68
CA ILE A 372 -14.71 8.55 -7.60
C ILE A 372 -16.23 8.34 -7.74
N ARG A 373 -16.82 8.58 -8.93
CA ARG A 373 -18.25 8.31 -9.15
C ARG A 373 -18.62 6.83 -8.99
N GLY A 374 -19.83 6.57 -8.55
CA GLY A 374 -20.39 5.23 -8.46
C GLY A 374 -19.58 4.33 -7.54
N ILE A 375 -19.35 3.10 -7.98
CA ILE A 375 -18.59 2.08 -7.25
C ILE A 375 -17.14 2.49 -6.93
N ARG A 376 -16.57 3.46 -7.67
CA ARG A 376 -15.15 3.85 -7.60
C ARG A 376 -14.76 4.46 -6.26
N LYS A 377 -15.69 5.12 -5.54
CA LYS A 377 -15.40 5.63 -4.18
C LYS A 377 -15.23 4.52 -3.13
N ARG A 378 -15.63 3.28 -3.47
CA ARG A 378 -15.56 2.08 -2.63
C ARG A 378 -14.47 1.09 -3.08
N ASP A 379 -13.87 1.35 -4.24
CA ASP A 379 -12.82 0.55 -4.86
C ASP A 379 -11.50 0.72 -4.08
N PHE A 380 -11.35 -0.10 -3.02
CA PHE A 380 -10.18 -0.17 -2.13
C PHE A 380 -9.68 1.21 -1.65
N PRO A 381 -10.55 2.05 -1.06
CA PRO A 381 -10.22 3.43 -0.72
C PRO A 381 -9.02 3.53 0.25
N PRO A 382 -8.30 4.67 0.23
CA PRO A 382 -8.68 5.97 -0.32
C PRO A 382 -8.21 6.23 -1.76
N SER A 383 -8.85 7.19 -2.43
CA SER A 383 -8.15 7.92 -3.49
C SER A 383 -7.34 9.08 -2.89
N LEU A 384 -6.03 9.11 -3.11
CA LEU A 384 -5.09 10.13 -2.63
C LEU A 384 -4.91 11.27 -3.63
N PHE A 385 -6.02 11.83 -4.14
CA PHE A 385 -6.00 12.84 -5.20
C PHE A 385 -6.83 14.08 -4.87
N TYR A 386 -7.19 14.90 -5.88
CA TYR A 386 -7.87 16.20 -5.68
C TYR A 386 -9.21 16.10 -4.93
N GLN A 387 -9.79 14.90 -4.85
CA GLN A 387 -10.98 14.61 -4.07
C GLN A 387 -10.74 14.67 -2.54
N GLN A 388 -9.49 14.63 -2.08
CA GLN A 388 -9.13 14.77 -0.67
C GLN A 388 -9.29 16.22 -0.18
N PRO A 389 -9.90 16.47 0.99
CA PRO A 389 -10.01 17.82 1.55
C PRO A 389 -8.67 18.51 1.79
N TRP A 390 -7.61 17.73 2.00
CA TRP A 390 -6.26 18.18 2.32
C TRP A 390 -5.30 18.12 1.12
N TRP A 391 -5.80 17.94 -0.12
CA TRP A 391 -4.98 17.85 -1.34
C TRP A 391 -3.95 18.99 -1.49
N GLU A 392 -4.35 20.21 -1.13
CA GLU A 392 -3.47 21.38 -1.18
C GLU A 392 -2.20 21.24 -0.33
N GLU A 393 -2.24 20.40 0.71
CA GLU A 393 -1.14 20.15 1.64
C GLU A 393 -0.30 18.93 1.27
N TYR A 394 -0.73 18.13 0.29
CA TYR A 394 -0.09 16.87 -0.05
C TYR A 394 1.33 17.03 -0.62
N GLY A 395 1.65 18.21 -1.17
CA GLY A 395 2.98 18.51 -1.71
C GLY A 395 4.12 18.27 -0.71
N ASP A 396 3.91 18.57 0.57
CA ASP A 396 4.91 18.40 1.61
C ASP A 396 5.22 16.92 1.89
N PHE A 397 4.18 16.06 1.81
CA PHE A 397 4.33 14.61 1.93
C PHE A 397 5.17 14.05 0.78
N ASN A 398 4.85 14.42 -0.46
CA ASN A 398 5.59 13.94 -1.64
C ASN A 398 7.03 14.46 -1.68
N GLU A 399 7.25 15.71 -1.28
CA GLU A 399 8.58 16.31 -1.23
C GLU A 399 9.47 15.66 -0.16
N TYR A 400 8.89 15.32 1.01
CA TYR A 400 9.56 14.55 2.05
C TYR A 400 10.09 13.22 1.50
N PHE A 401 9.22 12.42 0.87
CA PHE A 401 9.61 11.13 0.32
C PHE A 401 10.53 11.24 -0.90
N ALA A 402 10.46 12.33 -1.67
CA ALA A 402 11.40 12.56 -2.76
C ALA A 402 12.84 12.77 -2.27
N ARG A 403 13.01 13.53 -1.19
CA ARG A 403 14.32 13.70 -0.53
C ARG A 403 14.78 12.41 0.11
N LEU A 404 13.86 11.67 0.75
CA LEU A 404 14.20 10.38 1.34
C LEU A 404 14.62 9.37 0.27
N GLY A 405 13.91 9.26 -0.86
CA GLY A 405 14.28 8.40 -1.98
C GLY A 405 15.65 8.74 -2.58
N LEU A 406 15.99 10.04 -2.70
CA LEU A 406 17.34 10.48 -3.08
C LEU A 406 18.40 10.00 -2.08
N LEU A 407 18.17 10.18 -0.78
CA LEU A 407 19.09 9.74 0.27
C LEU A 407 19.26 8.22 0.27
N LEU A 408 18.16 7.47 0.17
CA LEU A 408 18.14 6.01 0.18
C LEU A 408 18.54 5.36 -1.15
N THR A 409 18.96 6.15 -2.14
CA THR A 409 19.60 5.65 -3.37
C THR A 409 21.01 6.20 -3.54
N SER A 410 21.47 7.07 -2.64
CA SER A 410 22.81 7.64 -2.66
C SER A 410 23.82 6.65 -2.10
N GLY A 411 24.93 6.45 -2.81
CA GLY A 411 25.99 5.55 -2.36
C GLY A 411 25.57 4.07 -2.32
N GLN A 412 26.27 3.27 -1.51
CA GLN A 412 26.09 1.82 -1.41
C GLN A 412 25.50 1.44 -0.05
N VAL A 413 24.69 0.38 -0.02
CA VAL A 413 24.17 -0.23 1.21
C VAL A 413 25.32 -0.96 1.93
N GLU A 414 25.47 -0.77 3.24
CA GLU A 414 26.46 -1.46 4.07
C GLU A 414 25.79 -2.58 4.90
N VAL A 415 25.90 -3.83 4.44
CA VAL A 415 25.35 -5.01 5.11
C VAL A 415 26.40 -6.12 5.14
N GLU A 416 26.60 -6.72 6.31
CA GLU A 416 27.64 -7.74 6.54
C GLU A 416 27.08 -9.15 6.67
N LEU A 417 25.77 -9.29 6.90
CA LEU A 417 25.08 -10.56 7.14
C LEU A 417 24.18 -10.95 5.97
N LEU A 418 24.31 -12.20 5.51
CA LEU A 418 23.35 -12.86 4.63
C LEU A 418 22.51 -13.83 5.45
N LEU A 419 21.18 -13.75 5.38
CA LEU A 419 20.25 -14.75 5.89
C LEU A 419 19.74 -15.58 4.71
N LEU A 420 19.97 -16.90 4.70
CA LEU A 420 19.46 -17.73 3.60
C LEU A 420 17.92 -17.75 3.60
N HIS A 421 17.31 -17.62 2.43
CA HIS A 421 15.86 -17.63 2.29
C HIS A 421 15.35 -19.06 2.07
N PRO A 422 14.42 -19.59 2.87
CA PRO A 422 14.12 -21.02 2.87
C PRO A 422 13.01 -21.41 1.87
N MET A 423 12.87 -20.68 0.75
CA MET A 423 11.79 -20.92 -0.23
C MET A 423 11.81 -22.34 -0.79
N HIS A 424 13.00 -22.86 -1.08
CA HIS A 424 13.16 -24.22 -1.60
C HIS A 424 12.74 -25.30 -0.58
N SER A 425 12.77 -24.98 0.73
CA SER A 425 12.17 -25.84 1.76
C SER A 425 10.64 -25.78 1.70
N GLY A 426 10.06 -24.61 1.37
CA GLY A 426 8.64 -24.45 1.05
C GLY A 426 8.20 -25.36 -0.11
N TRP A 427 9.03 -25.51 -1.14
CA TRP A 427 8.77 -26.45 -2.24
C TRP A 427 8.60 -27.89 -1.77
N MET A 428 9.35 -28.34 -0.74
CA MET A 428 9.19 -29.70 -0.20
C MET A 428 7.92 -29.86 0.64
N LEU A 429 7.48 -28.78 1.31
CA LEU A 429 6.41 -28.82 2.30
C LEU A 429 5.02 -28.58 1.69
N TYR A 430 4.92 -27.88 0.56
CA TYR A 430 3.63 -27.48 0.00
C TYR A 430 2.92 -28.61 -0.75
N ASP A 431 1.69 -28.90 -0.34
CA ASP A 431 0.81 -29.97 -0.83
C ASP A 431 -0.48 -29.45 -1.51
N GLY A 432 -0.55 -28.15 -1.78
CA GLY A 432 -1.72 -27.49 -2.37
C GLY A 432 -2.77 -27.02 -1.37
N GLN A 433 -2.62 -27.27 -0.07
CA GLN A 433 -3.55 -26.80 0.96
C GLN A 433 -3.22 -25.40 1.47
N GLU A 434 -4.18 -24.75 2.14
CA GLU A 434 -4.01 -23.42 2.76
C GLU A 434 -3.51 -23.50 4.22
N GLU A 435 -3.26 -24.71 4.72
CA GLU A 435 -2.80 -25.00 6.08
C GLU A 435 -1.60 -25.96 6.06
N GLY A 436 -1.13 -26.39 7.25
CA GLY A 436 -0.05 -27.37 7.38
C GLY A 436 1.29 -26.79 7.86
N GLU A 437 2.35 -27.61 7.76
CA GLU A 437 3.66 -27.31 8.36
C GLU A 437 4.27 -26.01 7.82
N ILE A 438 4.10 -25.75 6.51
CA ILE A 438 4.66 -24.60 5.80
C ILE A 438 4.29 -23.25 6.44
N VAL A 439 3.10 -23.15 7.04
CA VAL A 439 2.65 -21.92 7.73
C VAL A 439 3.53 -21.62 8.93
N SER A 440 3.67 -22.59 9.83
CA SER A 440 4.52 -22.45 11.01
C SER A 440 6.00 -22.28 10.65
N PHE A 441 6.42 -22.90 9.54
CA PHE A 441 7.78 -22.84 9.04
C PHE A 441 8.11 -21.43 8.52
N GLY A 442 7.20 -20.82 7.74
CA GLY A 442 7.31 -19.42 7.29
C GLY A 442 7.33 -18.43 8.45
N GLN A 443 6.45 -18.60 9.44
CA GLN A 443 6.40 -17.74 10.63
C GLN A 443 7.73 -17.71 11.39
N ARG A 444 8.43 -18.84 11.52
CA ARG A 444 9.76 -18.89 12.17
C ARG A 444 10.82 -18.10 11.42
N PHE A 445 10.77 -18.10 10.07
CA PHE A 445 11.66 -17.28 9.25
C PHE A 445 11.37 -15.78 9.42
N GLU A 446 10.10 -15.38 9.37
CA GLU A 446 9.67 -14.00 9.59
C GLU A 446 10.06 -13.49 10.98
N ASP A 447 9.82 -14.28 12.02
CA ASP A 447 10.21 -13.97 13.40
C ASP A 447 11.73 -13.80 13.53
N LEU A 448 12.52 -14.65 12.87
CA LEU A 448 13.97 -14.52 12.87
C LEU A 448 14.41 -13.21 12.20
N SER A 449 13.85 -12.88 11.04
CA SER A 449 14.17 -11.64 10.33
C SER A 449 13.79 -10.40 11.15
N GLN A 450 12.61 -10.39 11.78
CA GLN A 450 12.18 -9.33 12.70
C GLN A 450 13.14 -9.20 13.88
N ARG A 451 13.53 -10.31 14.52
CA ARG A 451 14.46 -10.30 15.66
C ARG A 451 15.86 -9.81 15.31
N LEU A 452 16.34 -10.05 14.09
CA LEU A 452 17.59 -9.46 13.59
C LEU A 452 17.46 -7.94 13.52
N ALA A 453 16.38 -7.42 12.93
CA ALA A 453 16.12 -5.99 12.85
C ALA A 453 15.97 -5.33 14.23
N ASP A 454 15.23 -5.94 15.15
CA ASP A 454 15.05 -5.47 16.54
C ASP A 454 16.34 -5.49 17.38
N CYS A 455 17.34 -6.28 16.95
CA CYS A 455 18.67 -6.29 17.55
C CYS A 455 19.66 -5.41 16.79
N HIS A 456 19.22 -4.60 15.83
CA HIS A 456 20.06 -3.74 15.00
C HIS A 456 21.10 -4.51 14.16
N ILE A 457 20.77 -5.74 13.76
CA ILE A 457 21.55 -6.56 12.83
C ILE A 457 20.94 -6.42 11.44
N ASP A 458 21.49 -5.50 10.64
CA ASP A 458 21.09 -5.36 9.24
C ASP A 458 21.55 -6.58 8.43
N HIS A 459 20.72 -7.01 7.48
CA HIS A 459 20.91 -8.25 6.73
C HIS A 459 20.24 -8.20 5.36
N HIS A 460 20.74 -9.02 4.43
CA HIS A 460 20.04 -9.32 3.17
C HIS A 460 19.58 -10.77 3.17
N TYR A 461 18.55 -11.08 2.39
CA TYR A 461 18.15 -12.45 2.08
C TYR A 461 19.00 -13.05 0.95
N GLY A 462 19.32 -14.33 1.05
CA GLY A 462 20.01 -15.11 0.02
C GLY A 462 19.09 -16.18 -0.55
N ASP A 463 18.52 -15.92 -1.71
CA ASP A 463 17.75 -16.88 -2.49
C ASP A 463 18.69 -17.86 -3.21
N GLU A 464 18.39 -19.16 -3.17
CA GLU A 464 19.28 -20.20 -3.69
C GLU A 464 19.38 -20.20 -5.23
N THR A 465 18.33 -19.78 -5.94
CA THR A 465 18.38 -19.60 -7.40
C THR A 465 19.28 -18.42 -7.77
N LEU A 466 19.19 -17.30 -7.06
CA LEU A 466 20.10 -16.16 -7.25
C LEU A 466 21.55 -16.49 -6.84
N ILE A 467 21.75 -17.27 -5.77
CA ILE A 467 23.07 -17.77 -5.36
C ILE A 467 23.67 -18.65 -6.45
N ALA A 468 22.89 -19.58 -7.03
CA ALA A 468 23.39 -20.45 -8.09
C ALA A 468 23.86 -19.67 -9.33
N ARG A 469 23.18 -18.56 -9.67
CA ARG A 469 23.50 -17.73 -10.85
C ARG A 469 24.60 -16.69 -10.59
N HIS A 470 24.59 -16.06 -9.42
CA HIS A 470 25.40 -14.86 -9.12
C HIS A 470 26.34 -15.03 -7.91
N GLY A 471 26.33 -16.19 -7.28
CA GLY A 471 27.09 -16.51 -6.07
C GLY A 471 28.57 -16.75 -6.35
N LYS A 472 29.44 -16.24 -5.47
CA LYS A 472 30.88 -16.56 -5.47
C LYS A 472 31.52 -16.27 -4.13
N VAL A 473 32.66 -16.89 -3.83
CA VAL A 473 33.49 -16.55 -2.66
C VAL A 473 34.75 -15.83 -3.10
N LYS A 474 35.07 -14.69 -2.47
CA LYS A 474 36.32 -13.95 -2.69
C LYS A 474 36.88 -13.48 -1.35
N GLY A 475 38.04 -14.04 -0.98
CA GLY A 475 38.60 -13.81 0.36
C GLY A 475 37.63 -14.32 1.43
N ASP A 476 37.48 -13.57 2.51
CA ASP A 476 36.59 -13.85 3.64
C ASP A 476 35.14 -13.39 3.41
N ARG A 477 34.74 -13.14 2.16
CA ARG A 477 33.39 -12.66 1.81
C ARG A 477 32.65 -13.62 0.87
N PHE A 478 31.40 -13.90 1.21
CA PHE A 478 30.40 -14.58 0.37
C PHE A 478 29.68 -13.53 -0.47
N TYR A 479 29.72 -13.60 -1.80
CA TYR A 479 29.09 -12.63 -2.68
C TYR A 479 27.86 -13.19 -3.36
N ILE A 480 26.85 -12.35 -3.52
CA ILE A 480 25.75 -12.51 -4.49
C ILE A 480 25.74 -11.24 -5.33
N GLY A 481 26.09 -11.38 -6.61
CA GLY A 481 26.19 -10.23 -7.52
C GLY A 481 27.17 -9.16 -7.01
N LYS A 482 26.63 -7.99 -6.65
CA LYS A 482 27.38 -6.81 -6.18
C LYS A 482 27.57 -6.73 -4.66
N CYS A 483 26.84 -7.53 -3.89
CA CYS A 483 26.91 -7.51 -2.42
C CYS A 483 27.83 -8.62 -1.90
N GLY A 484 28.61 -8.34 -0.85
CA GLY A 484 29.54 -9.29 -0.24
C GLY A 484 29.44 -9.29 1.28
N TYR A 485 29.25 -10.47 1.86
CA TYR A 485 28.88 -10.68 3.25
C TYR A 485 30.01 -11.41 4.01
N ARG A 486 30.30 -11.00 5.25
CA ARG A 486 31.28 -11.65 6.13
C ARG A 486 30.68 -12.78 6.96
N ALA A 487 29.36 -12.84 7.05
CA ALA A 487 28.65 -13.87 7.78
C ALA A 487 27.42 -14.36 7.00
N VAL A 488 27.13 -15.67 7.11
CA VAL A 488 25.92 -16.30 6.59
C VAL A 488 25.17 -16.99 7.72
N VAL A 489 23.86 -16.78 7.81
CA VAL A 489 22.95 -17.46 8.74
C VAL A 489 22.12 -18.47 7.97
N ILE A 490 22.15 -19.71 8.44
CA ILE A 490 21.26 -20.80 8.03
C ILE A 490 20.08 -20.78 9.02
N PRO A 491 18.86 -20.39 8.60
CA PRO A 491 17.66 -20.48 9.43
C PRO A 491 17.16 -21.92 9.52
N ASP A 492 15.91 -22.12 9.96
CA ASP A 492 15.21 -23.39 9.72
C ASP A 492 15.16 -23.68 8.22
N MET A 493 15.76 -24.81 7.80
CA MET A 493 15.73 -25.28 6.42
C MET A 493 15.50 -26.81 6.39
N ARG A 494 14.72 -27.28 5.41
CA ARG A 494 14.54 -28.71 5.11
C ARG A 494 15.56 -29.19 4.09
N CYS A 495 15.84 -28.38 3.07
CA CYS A 495 16.84 -28.64 2.03
C CYS A 495 17.80 -27.46 1.86
N MET A 496 18.90 -27.72 1.16
CA MET A 496 19.81 -26.71 0.63
C MET A 496 20.36 -27.18 -0.71
N ASP A 497 20.41 -26.31 -1.71
CA ASP A 497 20.88 -26.64 -3.05
C ASP A 497 22.38 -26.89 -3.06
N GLN A 498 22.83 -27.83 -3.90
CA GLN A 498 24.25 -28.18 -3.96
C GLN A 498 25.18 -26.97 -4.25
N PRO A 499 24.87 -26.05 -5.18
CA PRO A 499 25.69 -24.86 -5.40
C PRO A 499 25.85 -24.00 -4.14
N THR A 500 24.79 -23.86 -3.33
CA THR A 500 24.83 -23.14 -2.04
C THR A 500 25.77 -23.84 -1.06
N VAL A 501 25.66 -25.17 -0.93
CA VAL A 501 26.54 -25.98 -0.06
C VAL A 501 28.01 -25.82 -0.46
N GLU A 502 28.32 -25.91 -1.75
CA GLU A 502 29.68 -25.79 -2.27
C GLU A 502 30.30 -24.42 -1.98
N LEU A 503 29.54 -23.35 -2.23
CA LEU A 503 29.97 -21.99 -1.94
C LEU A 503 30.17 -21.76 -0.43
N LEU A 504 29.30 -22.31 0.43
CA LEU A 504 29.45 -22.20 1.88
C LEU A 504 30.68 -22.97 2.40
N LEU A 505 30.98 -24.14 1.83
CA LEU A 505 32.21 -24.87 2.14
C LEU A 505 33.45 -24.07 1.74
N GLN A 506 33.43 -23.45 0.55
CA GLN A 506 34.51 -22.57 0.09
C GLN A 506 34.64 -21.33 1.00
N PHE A 507 33.53 -20.77 1.44
CA PHE A 507 33.48 -19.62 2.33
C PHE A 507 34.11 -19.93 3.69
N ALA A 508 33.74 -21.07 4.30
CA ALA A 508 34.34 -21.52 5.55
C ALA A 508 35.86 -21.78 5.41
N GLN A 509 36.31 -22.35 4.28
CA GLN A 509 37.75 -22.54 4.00
C GLN A 509 38.51 -21.21 3.97
N ASN A 510 37.86 -20.14 3.52
CA ASN A 510 38.41 -18.79 3.52
C ASN A 510 38.14 -18.01 4.81
N LYS A 511 37.83 -18.70 5.92
CA LYS A 511 37.56 -18.11 7.25
C LYS A 511 36.29 -17.26 7.32
N GLY A 512 35.36 -17.45 6.39
CA GLY A 512 34.01 -16.91 6.48
C GLY A 512 33.25 -17.49 7.68
N HIS A 513 32.29 -16.73 8.21
CA HIS A 513 31.53 -17.11 9.40
C HIS A 513 30.15 -17.68 9.03
N ILE A 514 29.87 -18.91 9.46
CA ILE A 514 28.59 -19.58 9.21
C ILE A 514 27.90 -19.84 10.54
N TYR A 515 26.66 -19.38 10.65
CA TYR A 515 25.85 -19.48 11.86
C TYR A 515 24.59 -20.31 11.58
N GLN A 516 24.19 -21.11 12.55
CA GLN A 516 22.93 -21.87 12.52
C GLN A 516 21.97 -21.27 13.56
N MET A 517 20.77 -20.89 13.12
CA MET A 517 19.70 -20.35 13.97
C MET A 517 18.36 -21.04 13.67
N GLY A 518 18.36 -22.37 13.72
CA GLY A 518 17.23 -23.22 13.39
C GLY A 518 17.66 -24.66 13.15
N ASP A 519 16.75 -25.47 12.65
CA ASP A 519 17.04 -26.83 12.19
C ASP A 519 17.92 -26.79 10.93
N PHE A 520 19.01 -27.55 10.98
CA PHE A 520 19.94 -27.68 9.86
C PHE A 520 19.33 -28.59 8.77
N PRO A 521 19.46 -28.26 7.47
CA PRO A 521 18.83 -29.04 6.42
C PRO A 521 19.32 -30.48 6.37
N GLU A 522 18.42 -31.38 6.00
CA GLU A 522 18.67 -32.83 5.89
C GLU A 522 18.76 -33.29 4.43
N TYR A 523 18.27 -32.46 3.50
CA TYR A 523 18.20 -32.76 2.08
C TYR A 523 19.08 -31.82 1.24
N THR A 524 19.53 -32.32 0.10
CA THR A 524 20.25 -31.56 -0.93
C THR A 524 19.73 -31.96 -2.30
N SER A 525 19.73 -31.02 -3.25
CA SER A 525 19.37 -31.27 -4.64
C SER A 525 20.53 -30.88 -5.57
N PRO A 526 21.10 -31.83 -6.36
CA PRO A 526 20.89 -33.27 -6.26
C PRO A 526 21.41 -33.85 -4.93
N LYS A 527 21.00 -35.08 -4.59
CA LYS A 527 21.29 -35.70 -3.29
C LYS A 527 22.79 -35.91 -3.07
N ALA A 528 23.37 -35.13 -2.16
CA ALA A 528 24.77 -35.15 -1.77
C ALA A 528 24.91 -34.99 -0.23
N GLN A 529 24.88 -36.12 0.49
CA GLN A 529 24.88 -36.09 1.96
C GLN A 529 26.23 -35.73 2.59
N GLU A 530 27.35 -36.14 1.98
CA GLU A 530 28.68 -35.90 2.54
C GLU A 530 29.07 -34.41 2.61
N PRO A 531 28.92 -33.60 1.54
CA PRO A 531 29.16 -32.15 1.62
C PRO A 531 28.29 -31.45 2.66
N LEU A 532 27.02 -31.84 2.77
CA LEU A 532 26.08 -31.27 3.72
C LEU A 532 26.47 -31.56 5.18
N LEU A 533 26.87 -32.80 5.49
CA LEU A 533 27.37 -33.17 6.82
C LEU A 533 28.66 -32.42 7.18
N LYS A 534 29.55 -32.22 6.20
CA LYS A 534 30.76 -31.44 6.38
C LYS A 534 30.45 -29.98 6.70
N LEU A 535 29.49 -29.39 5.98
CA LEU A 535 29.01 -28.03 6.24
C LEU A 535 28.37 -27.90 7.64
N ARG A 536 27.58 -28.90 8.07
CA ARG A 536 26.98 -28.94 9.41
C ARG A 536 28.03 -28.84 10.52
N GLY A 537 29.19 -29.48 10.36
CA GLY A 537 30.29 -29.37 11.31
C GLY A 537 31.00 -28.02 11.34
N LEU A 538 30.79 -27.17 10.32
CA LEU A 538 31.39 -25.84 10.20
C LEU A 538 30.43 -24.72 10.62
N ALA A 539 29.12 -24.94 10.55
CA ALA A 539 28.12 -24.00 11.00
C ALA A 539 28.06 -23.97 12.54
N ARG A 540 28.15 -22.77 13.14
CA ARG A 540 28.10 -22.60 14.59
C ARG A 540 26.68 -22.30 15.06
N PRO A 541 26.04 -23.15 15.89
CA PRO A 541 24.76 -22.81 16.52
C PRO A 541 24.91 -21.61 17.46
N VAL A 542 24.01 -20.63 17.36
CA VAL A 542 24.07 -19.40 18.16
C VAL A 542 22.69 -18.87 18.53
N GLY A 543 22.61 -18.16 19.66
CA GLY A 543 21.47 -17.29 19.98
C GLY A 543 21.63 -15.87 19.43
N ILE A 544 20.52 -15.12 19.31
CA ILE A 544 20.52 -13.75 18.75
C ILE A 544 21.51 -12.80 19.43
N ARG A 545 21.71 -12.92 20.76
CA ARG A 545 22.66 -12.09 21.51
C ARG A 545 24.12 -12.41 21.20
N GLU A 546 24.42 -13.67 20.93
CA GLU A 546 25.76 -14.09 20.54
C GLU A 546 26.05 -13.68 19.10
N LEU A 547 25.05 -13.83 18.21
CA LEU A 547 25.14 -13.33 16.84
C LEU A 547 25.41 -11.82 16.82
N LYS A 548 24.63 -11.00 17.55
CA LYS A 548 24.88 -9.53 17.63
C LYS A 548 26.32 -9.21 17.98
N LYS A 549 26.85 -9.83 19.04
CA LYS A 549 28.23 -9.61 19.50
C LYS A 549 29.26 -9.97 18.44
N ASP A 550 29.02 -11.03 17.67
CA ASP A 550 29.92 -11.44 16.60
C ASP A 550 29.83 -10.50 15.41
N ILE A 551 28.62 -10.15 14.96
CA ILE A 551 28.43 -9.20 13.85
C ILE A 551 29.03 -7.84 14.19
N ASP A 552 28.88 -7.36 15.42
CA ASP A 552 29.49 -6.10 15.87
C ASP A 552 31.02 -6.09 15.79
N ARG A 553 31.66 -7.25 15.91
CA ARG A 553 33.11 -7.39 15.76
C ARG A 553 33.53 -7.50 14.29
N LEU A 554 32.65 -8.02 13.44
CA LEU A 554 32.92 -8.22 12.02
C LEU A 554 32.62 -6.97 11.19
N ALA A 555 31.65 -6.17 11.61
CA ALA A 555 31.21 -4.99 10.89
C ALA A 555 32.24 -3.87 10.93
N ASP A 556 32.45 -3.23 9.78
CA ASP A 556 33.32 -2.05 9.69
C ASP A 556 32.69 -0.82 10.38
N PHE A 557 31.36 -0.83 10.56
CA PHE A 557 30.60 0.26 11.18
C PHE A 557 29.40 -0.30 11.98
N PRO A 558 29.62 -0.91 13.16
CA PRO A 558 28.54 -1.42 13.98
C PRO A 558 27.67 -0.28 14.52
N VAL A 559 26.35 -0.48 14.46
CA VAL A 559 25.35 0.44 15.00
C VAL A 559 24.64 -0.24 16.18
N SER A 560 24.47 0.51 17.27
CA SER A 560 23.69 0.09 18.43
C SER A 560 22.80 1.24 18.88
N ILE A 561 21.52 0.96 19.12
CA ILE A 561 20.51 1.96 19.45
C ILE A 561 19.76 1.46 20.69
N THR A 562 20.07 2.07 21.83
CA THR A 562 19.68 1.51 23.13
C THR A 562 18.88 2.48 23.99
N GLU A 563 18.00 1.94 24.81
CA GLU A 563 17.34 2.64 25.92
C GLU A 563 17.59 1.82 27.18
N ASN A 564 18.06 2.47 28.25
CA ASN A 564 18.44 1.79 29.50
C ASN A 564 19.42 0.61 29.31
N GLY A 565 20.33 0.73 28.33
CA GLY A 565 21.38 -0.27 28.05
C GLY A 565 20.91 -1.52 27.31
N ARG A 566 19.68 -1.54 26.76
CA ARG A 566 19.17 -2.63 25.93
C ARG A 566 18.84 -2.10 24.54
N GLU A 567 19.07 -2.92 23.51
CA GLU A 567 18.63 -2.60 22.14
C GLU A 567 17.11 -2.37 22.13
N ILE A 568 16.69 -1.29 21.48
CA ILE A 568 15.28 -0.90 21.39
C ILE A 568 14.63 -1.69 20.25
N PRO A 569 13.69 -2.63 20.53
CA PRO A 569 12.90 -3.24 19.48
C PRO A 569 12.04 -2.17 18.78
N ASN A 570 11.67 -2.39 17.53
CA ASN A 570 10.88 -1.44 16.70
C ASN A 570 11.57 -0.12 16.35
N ILE A 571 12.83 0.13 16.75
CA ILE A 571 13.65 1.13 16.06
C ILE A 571 14.47 0.39 15.01
N HIS A 572 14.11 0.57 13.74
CA HIS A 572 14.85 -0.04 12.63
C HIS A 572 15.70 1.02 11.95
N TYR A 573 16.78 0.60 11.29
CA TYR A 573 17.65 1.51 10.56
C TYR A 573 18.10 0.93 9.21
N GLN A 574 18.53 1.83 8.35
CA GLN A 574 19.30 1.54 7.15
C GLN A 574 20.54 2.42 7.11
N LEU A 575 21.68 1.83 6.72
CA LEU A 575 22.97 2.52 6.62
C LEU A 575 23.45 2.56 5.16
N ARG A 576 23.86 3.75 4.71
CA ARG A 576 24.44 3.95 3.38
C ARG A 576 25.80 4.63 3.44
N LYS A 577 26.76 4.09 2.70
CA LYS A 577 28.08 4.66 2.49
C LYS A 577 28.12 5.50 1.23
N THR A 578 28.51 6.76 1.37
CA THR A 578 28.69 7.72 0.28
C THR A 578 30.16 8.15 0.19
N ASP A 579 30.51 8.89 -0.86
CA ASP A 579 31.86 9.44 -1.04
C ASP A 579 32.24 10.45 0.06
N THR A 580 31.26 11.01 0.77
CA THR A 580 31.47 12.08 1.76
C THR A 580 31.27 11.65 3.21
N GLY A 581 30.96 10.37 3.45
CA GLY A 581 30.60 9.86 4.78
C GLY A 581 29.44 8.87 4.69
N ARG A 582 28.64 8.77 5.75
CA ARG A 582 27.48 7.87 5.83
C ARG A 582 26.17 8.61 6.03
N ILE A 583 25.10 7.95 5.60
CA ILE A 583 23.71 8.33 5.87
C ILE A 583 23.11 7.23 6.74
N LEU A 584 22.67 7.58 7.94
CA LEU A 584 21.93 6.70 8.84
C LEU A 584 20.47 7.15 8.87
N TYR A 585 19.58 6.32 8.32
CA TYR A 585 18.14 6.53 8.38
C TYR A 585 17.53 5.61 9.43
N VAL A 586 16.76 6.17 10.36
CA VAL A 586 16.17 5.43 11.49
C VAL A 586 14.69 5.74 11.62
N VAL A 587 13.90 4.74 12.00
CA VAL A 587 12.44 4.85 12.12
C VAL A 587 11.99 4.24 13.44
N ASN A 588 11.21 4.99 14.22
CA ASN A 588 10.47 4.45 15.35
C ASN A 588 9.12 3.90 14.85
N LEU A 589 9.01 2.57 14.79
CA LEU A 589 7.83 1.87 14.31
C LEU A 589 6.71 1.76 15.35
N ASP A 590 6.97 2.13 16.62
CA ASP A 590 5.94 2.17 17.65
C ASP A 590 4.85 3.20 17.30
N THR A 591 3.59 2.86 17.56
CA THR A 591 2.43 3.74 17.26
C THR A 591 2.07 4.69 18.40
N VAL A 592 2.52 4.39 19.62
CA VAL A 592 2.19 5.16 20.83
C VAL A 592 3.39 5.45 21.73
N ILE A 593 4.50 4.71 21.57
CA ILE A 593 5.65 4.81 22.46
C ILE A 593 6.67 5.79 21.89
N GLU A 594 6.94 6.85 22.66
CA GLU A 594 8.09 7.72 22.46
C GLU A 594 9.35 7.06 23.04
N ARG A 595 10.49 7.22 22.36
CA ARG A 595 11.77 6.62 22.74
C ARG A 595 12.83 7.69 23.00
N ASN A 596 13.63 7.50 24.03
CA ASN A 596 14.86 8.27 24.24
C ASN A 596 16.05 7.37 23.88
N ALA A 597 16.38 7.35 22.59
CA ALA A 597 17.35 6.44 22.01
C ALA A 597 18.78 6.97 22.16
N ARG A 598 19.66 6.13 22.71
CA ARG A 598 21.11 6.36 22.75
C ARG A 598 21.78 5.57 21.63
N PHE A 599 22.36 6.29 20.69
CA PHE A 599 23.12 5.77 19.56
C PHE A 599 24.59 5.59 19.95
N ARG A 600 25.20 4.47 19.55
CA ARG A 600 26.64 4.23 19.66
C ARG A 600 27.21 3.77 18.32
N LEU A 601 28.26 4.45 17.89
CA LEU A 601 28.94 4.26 16.61
C LEU A 601 30.44 4.09 16.86
N SER A 602 31.07 3.07 16.27
CA SER A 602 32.52 2.91 16.34
C SER A 602 33.23 3.93 15.47
N GLY A 603 34.21 4.64 16.04
CA GLY A 603 34.96 5.75 15.44
C GLY A 603 34.59 7.12 16.02
N SER A 604 35.33 8.16 15.62
CA SER A 604 35.10 9.56 15.99
C SER A 604 34.46 10.32 14.83
N TRP A 605 33.21 10.77 15.03
CA TRP A 605 32.36 11.27 13.95
C TRP A 605 31.73 12.61 14.30
N GLU A 606 31.60 13.47 13.29
CA GLU A 606 30.68 14.61 13.30
C GLU A 606 29.29 14.13 12.86
N ILE A 607 28.27 14.42 13.66
CA ILE A 607 26.88 14.00 13.43
C ILE A 607 26.01 15.22 13.16
N THR A 608 25.25 15.17 12.06
CA THR A 608 24.27 16.20 11.69
C THR A 608 22.92 15.55 11.43
N GLU A 609 21.89 15.94 12.18
CA GLU A 609 20.50 15.59 11.88
C GLU A 609 20.04 16.37 10.64
N TYR A 610 19.46 15.68 9.68
CA TYR A 610 18.81 16.26 8.52
C TYR A 610 17.30 16.06 8.63
N ALA A 611 16.54 17.14 8.50
CA ALA A 611 15.09 17.12 8.49
C ALA A 611 14.59 17.16 7.03
N PRO A 612 14.12 16.03 6.45
CA PRO A 612 13.77 16.00 5.03
C PRO A 612 12.57 16.89 4.69
N LEU A 613 11.64 17.13 5.62
CA LEU A 613 10.43 17.91 5.35
C LEU A 613 10.74 19.37 4.98
N ASP A 614 11.60 20.03 5.76
CA ASP A 614 11.96 21.44 5.57
C ASP A 614 13.36 21.66 4.98
N ASN A 615 14.09 20.57 4.68
CA ASN A 615 15.45 20.56 4.16
C ASN A 615 16.48 21.26 5.09
N SER A 616 16.25 21.21 6.41
CA SER A 616 17.13 21.81 7.41
C SER A 616 18.14 20.82 7.99
N ARG A 617 19.21 21.36 8.57
CA ARG A 617 20.29 20.59 9.21
C ARG A 617 20.57 21.12 10.59
N TYR A 618 20.77 20.21 11.53
CA TYR A 618 21.05 20.53 12.93
C TYR A 618 22.28 19.74 13.39
N PRO A 619 23.33 20.40 13.90
CA PRO A 619 24.42 19.67 14.53
C PRO A 619 23.89 18.90 15.75
N VAL A 620 24.37 17.68 15.94
CA VAL A 620 24.01 16.84 17.09
C VAL A 620 25.18 16.83 18.06
N ASP A 621 24.89 17.11 19.33
CA ASP A 621 25.89 17.00 20.39
C ASP A 621 26.27 15.53 20.59
N THR A 622 27.57 15.25 20.57
CA THR A 622 28.12 13.90 20.70
C THR A 622 29.04 13.78 21.90
N ASP A 623 28.98 12.64 22.58
CA ASP A 623 29.87 12.24 23.65
C ASP A 623 30.82 11.13 23.18
N GLU A 624 32.02 11.09 23.75
CA GLU A 624 32.98 9.99 23.60
C GLU A 624 32.96 9.12 24.87
N GLU A 625 32.09 8.10 24.91
CA GLU A 625 31.97 7.18 26.05
C GLU A 625 33.23 6.32 26.24
N GLN A 626 33.90 5.98 25.13
CA GLN A 626 35.15 5.23 25.08
C GLN A 626 36.05 5.81 23.98
N PRO A 627 37.38 5.72 24.11
CA PRO A 627 38.29 6.19 23.06
C PRO A 627 37.93 5.59 21.69
N GLY A 628 37.61 6.45 20.72
CA GLY A 628 37.21 6.03 19.39
C GLY A 628 35.78 5.50 19.29
N GLN A 629 34.85 5.92 20.15
CA GLN A 629 33.42 5.63 20.04
C GLN A 629 32.59 6.92 20.18
N THR A 630 31.82 7.25 19.14
CA THR A 630 30.89 8.38 19.16
C THR A 630 29.54 7.92 19.66
N SER A 631 28.93 8.68 20.58
CA SER A 631 27.60 8.41 21.11
C SER A 631 26.77 9.68 21.19
N PHE A 632 25.45 9.56 21.08
CA PHE A 632 24.52 10.69 21.21
C PHE A 632 23.10 10.20 21.57
N CYS A 633 22.29 11.10 22.13
CA CYS A 633 20.92 10.80 22.54
C CYS A 633 19.90 11.58 21.72
N ILE A 634 18.88 10.90 21.20
CA ILE A 634 17.80 11.50 20.43
C ILE A 634 16.46 11.06 21.01
N ARG A 635 15.57 12.04 21.20
CA ARG A 635 14.15 11.79 21.45
C ARG A 635 13.46 11.52 20.11
N MET A 636 12.78 10.39 20.01
CA MET A 636 12.00 10.00 18.83
C MET A 636 10.56 9.76 19.25
N ALA A 637 9.64 10.61 18.78
CA ALA A 637 8.22 10.40 18.97
C ALA A 637 7.74 9.09 18.31
N ALA A 638 6.57 8.60 18.71
CA ALA A 638 5.94 7.48 18.03
C ALA A 638 5.73 7.81 16.54
N ARG A 639 6.03 6.86 15.64
CA ARG A 639 5.99 7.03 14.17
C ARG A 639 6.94 8.11 13.61
N GLU A 640 7.90 8.59 14.41
CA GLU A 640 8.92 9.53 13.94
C GLU A 640 10.08 8.78 13.30
N SER A 641 10.72 9.44 12.34
CA SER A 641 11.94 8.98 11.69
C SER A 641 12.98 10.11 11.68
N LYS A 642 14.26 9.75 11.62
CA LYS A 642 15.37 10.68 11.60
C LYS A 642 16.39 10.26 10.54
N VAL A 643 17.06 11.25 9.95
CA VAL A 643 18.20 11.05 9.06
C VAL A 643 19.41 11.72 9.68
N PHE A 644 20.53 11.01 9.76
CA PHE A 644 21.80 11.56 10.22
C PHE A 644 22.86 11.46 9.12
N PHE A 645 23.54 12.57 8.85
CA PHE A 645 24.80 12.58 8.12
C PHE A 645 25.95 12.38 9.10
N ILE A 646 26.82 11.43 8.78
CA ILE A 646 27.95 11.02 9.62
C ILE A 646 29.24 11.24 8.82
N ARG A 647 30.12 12.11 9.31
CA ARG A 647 31.39 12.47 8.65
C ARG A 647 32.56 12.27 9.59
N GLU A 648 33.73 11.96 9.05
CA GLU A 648 34.95 11.88 9.87
C GLU A 648 35.23 13.22 10.56
N LEU A 649 35.52 13.16 11.86
CA LEU A 649 35.88 14.34 12.63
C LEU A 649 37.24 14.87 12.14
N LYS A 650 37.25 16.00 11.43
CA LYS A 650 38.51 16.67 11.06
C LYS A 650 39.13 17.31 12.30
N ALA A 651 40.42 17.05 12.54
CA ALA A 651 41.19 17.72 13.58
C ALA A 651 41.35 19.22 13.24
N ASP A 652 40.41 20.06 13.68
CA ASP A 652 40.60 21.51 13.73
C ASP A 652 40.54 21.98 15.20
N PRO A 653 41.67 22.47 15.78
CA PRO A 653 41.73 22.94 17.16
C PRO A 653 40.95 24.24 17.45
N LYS A 654 40.20 24.80 16.50
CA LYS A 654 39.48 26.08 16.69
C LYS A 654 38.07 26.10 16.12
N ALA A 655 37.19 25.23 16.64
CA ALA A 655 35.74 25.46 16.60
C ALA A 655 35.03 25.18 17.94
N ALA A 656 35.78 25.09 19.04
CA ALA A 656 35.25 25.12 20.40
C ALA A 656 34.83 26.56 20.75
N GLY A 657 33.63 26.95 20.31
CA GLY A 657 33.12 28.29 20.51
C GLY A 657 31.87 28.58 19.68
N ARG A 658 30.91 27.66 19.68
CA ARG A 658 29.52 28.01 19.35
C ARG A 658 28.70 27.67 20.57
N GLU A 659 28.24 28.71 21.25
CA GLU A 659 27.30 28.59 22.36
C GLU A 659 26.12 27.74 21.90
N ALA A 660 26.04 26.54 22.46
CA ALA A 660 24.81 25.78 22.49
C ALA A 660 23.76 26.68 23.16
N LYS A 661 22.65 26.96 22.48
CA LYS A 661 21.43 27.31 23.20
C LYS A 661 21.05 26.07 23.98
N ALA A 662 21.52 26.00 25.23
CA ALA A 662 21.06 25.02 26.19
C ALA A 662 19.53 24.98 26.11
N ARG A 663 18.95 23.78 25.95
CA ARG A 663 17.53 23.55 26.22
C ARG A 663 17.36 23.68 27.74
N ASP A 664 17.34 24.91 28.21
CA ASP A 664 17.15 25.24 29.62
C ASP A 664 15.67 24.95 29.92
N SER A 665 15.40 23.75 30.45
CA SER A 665 14.06 23.31 30.86
C SER A 665 13.43 24.30 31.83
N ASP A 666 14.27 24.97 32.63
CA ASP A 666 13.87 25.91 33.67
C ASP A 666 13.39 27.27 33.10
N ARG A 667 13.58 27.49 31.79
CA ARG A 667 13.12 28.68 31.04
C ARG A 667 12.03 28.40 30.02
N THR A 668 11.51 27.17 29.97
CA THR A 668 10.49 26.79 28.99
C THR A 668 9.10 26.83 29.61
N ILE A 669 8.16 27.50 28.93
CA ILE A 669 6.75 27.54 29.32
C ILE A 669 5.93 26.77 28.32
N ILE A 670 5.08 25.88 28.82
CA ILE A 670 4.21 25.04 28.00
C ILE A 670 2.81 25.67 27.99
N LEU A 671 2.37 26.11 26.82
CA LEU A 671 1.00 26.56 26.61
C LEU A 671 0.15 25.40 26.10
N ASN A 672 -0.98 25.17 26.77
CA ASN A 672 -1.99 24.18 26.38
C ASN A 672 -3.19 24.91 25.73
N PRO A 673 -3.85 24.31 24.74
CA PRO A 673 -5.06 24.89 24.13
C PRO A 673 -6.19 25.09 25.14
N GLY A 674 -7.02 26.11 24.90
CA GLY A 674 -8.33 26.26 25.54
C GLY A 674 -9.39 25.39 24.87
N GLY A 675 -10.56 25.25 25.51
CA GLY A 675 -11.61 24.32 25.09
C GLY A 675 -12.74 24.88 24.23
N SER A 676 -12.77 26.19 23.94
CA SER A 676 -13.85 26.85 23.18
C SER A 676 -13.28 27.66 22.02
N TRP A 677 -13.76 27.39 20.81
CA TRP A 677 -13.25 28.00 19.60
C TRP A 677 -14.37 28.64 18.77
N LYS A 678 -14.13 29.85 18.29
CA LYS A 678 -15.03 30.53 17.34
C LYS A 678 -14.75 30.02 15.93
N ILE A 679 -15.80 29.65 15.19
CA ILE A 679 -15.67 29.29 13.77
C ILE A 679 -15.57 30.58 12.95
N ARG A 680 -14.48 30.76 12.21
CA ARG A 680 -14.30 31.87 11.25
C ARG A 680 -14.83 31.52 9.88
N HIS A 681 -14.53 30.31 9.46
CA HIS A 681 -14.86 29.77 8.16
C HIS A 681 -15.00 28.26 8.28
N ALA A 682 -15.92 27.69 7.54
CA ALA A 682 -15.94 26.28 7.21
C ALA A 682 -16.39 26.17 5.75
N ASP A 683 -15.83 25.20 5.04
CA ASP A 683 -16.39 24.83 3.74
C ASP A 683 -17.86 24.37 3.90
N LEU A 684 -18.60 24.28 2.79
CA LEU A 684 -19.99 23.82 2.83
C LEU A 684 -20.07 22.46 3.55
N ASN A 685 -20.97 22.38 4.53
CA ASN A 685 -21.26 21.15 5.23
C ASN A 685 -22.16 20.26 4.36
N ALA A 686 -22.21 18.98 4.67
CA ALA A 686 -22.99 18.01 3.93
C ALA A 686 -24.05 17.34 4.82
N LEU A 687 -25.08 16.76 4.19
CA LEU A 687 -25.91 15.69 4.72
C LEU A 687 -26.00 14.61 3.64
N THR A 688 -25.49 13.41 3.93
CA THR A 688 -25.62 12.26 3.03
C THR A 688 -27.01 11.67 3.17
N LEU A 689 -27.71 11.51 2.04
CA LEU A 689 -28.97 10.79 1.94
C LEU A 689 -28.73 9.50 1.16
N ASP A 690 -28.52 8.41 1.88
CA ASP A 690 -28.26 7.08 1.34
C ASP A 690 -29.46 6.13 1.52
N ARG A 691 -30.59 6.62 2.02
CA ARG A 691 -31.85 5.89 2.19
C ARG A 691 -32.93 6.49 1.31
N CYS A 692 -33.70 5.63 0.64
CA CYS A 692 -34.82 6.06 -0.18
C CYS A 692 -35.94 5.02 -0.22
N ARG A 693 -37.15 5.50 -0.47
CA ARG A 693 -38.23 4.65 -1.00
C ARG A 693 -38.12 4.61 -2.51
N TYR A 694 -38.50 3.50 -3.12
CA TYR A 694 -38.40 3.36 -4.57
C TYR A 694 -39.64 2.72 -5.18
N ARG A 695 -39.82 2.93 -6.48
CA ARG A 695 -40.74 2.16 -7.32
C ARG A 695 -40.14 1.92 -8.69
N ILE A 696 -40.56 0.83 -9.32
CA ILE A 696 -40.07 0.38 -10.62
C ILE A 696 -41.25 0.38 -11.61
N ASP A 697 -41.05 0.95 -12.79
CA ASP A 697 -42.02 0.99 -13.90
C ASP A 697 -43.41 1.53 -13.48
N GLY A 698 -43.42 2.58 -12.65
CA GLY A 698 -44.64 3.24 -12.18
C GLY A 698 -45.52 2.41 -11.23
N LYS A 699 -45.01 1.27 -10.73
CA LYS A 699 -45.70 0.42 -9.74
C LYS A 699 -45.82 1.11 -8.36
N GLU A 700 -46.32 0.38 -7.38
CA GLU A 700 -46.45 0.87 -6.01
C GLU A 700 -45.09 1.19 -5.36
N TRP A 701 -45.10 2.20 -4.48
CA TRP A 701 -43.94 2.55 -3.67
C TRP A 701 -43.61 1.43 -2.70
N ARG A 702 -42.34 1.02 -2.70
CA ARG A 702 -41.78 0.08 -1.74
C ARG A 702 -41.35 0.79 -0.46
N ASP A 703 -40.99 -0.02 0.54
CA ASP A 703 -40.45 0.45 1.81
C ASP A 703 -39.07 1.10 1.60
N GLU A 704 -38.65 1.87 2.60
CA GLU A 704 -37.37 2.56 2.59
C GLU A 704 -36.22 1.56 2.75
N ILE A 705 -35.22 1.68 1.87
CA ILE A 705 -34.01 0.85 1.87
C ILE A 705 -32.78 1.72 1.61
N TYR A 706 -31.59 1.15 1.79
CA TYR A 706 -30.34 1.81 1.45
C TYR A 706 -30.10 1.77 -0.07
N THR A 707 -29.62 2.89 -0.61
CA THR A 707 -29.29 3.06 -2.04
C THR A 707 -28.34 1.99 -2.56
N ILE A 708 -27.40 1.55 -1.74
CA ILE A 708 -26.47 0.46 -2.10
C ILE A 708 -27.19 -0.88 -2.32
N GLN A 709 -28.20 -1.20 -1.50
CA GLN A 709 -29.02 -2.40 -1.68
C GLN A 709 -29.94 -2.30 -2.91
N LEU A 710 -30.39 -1.07 -3.22
CA LEU A 710 -31.24 -0.83 -4.39
C LEU A 710 -30.51 -1.14 -5.70
N MET A 711 -29.21 -0.87 -5.78
CA MET A 711 -28.41 -1.22 -6.95
C MET A 711 -28.54 -2.72 -7.29
N ASP A 712 -28.39 -3.60 -6.30
CA ASP A 712 -28.51 -5.04 -6.47
C ASP A 712 -29.93 -5.46 -6.88
N ILE A 713 -30.96 -4.86 -6.27
CA ILE A 713 -32.37 -5.11 -6.62
C ILE A 713 -32.62 -4.79 -8.10
N LEU A 714 -32.12 -3.65 -8.59
CA LEU A 714 -32.27 -3.28 -9.99
C LEU A 714 -31.46 -4.17 -10.94
N LEU A 715 -30.27 -4.63 -10.53
CA LEU A 715 -29.49 -5.60 -11.30
C LEU A 715 -30.21 -6.95 -11.46
N GLN A 716 -30.97 -7.38 -10.44
CA GLN A 716 -31.76 -8.62 -10.48
C GLN A 716 -32.94 -8.58 -11.48
N GLU A 717 -33.38 -7.39 -11.90
CA GLU A 717 -34.41 -7.28 -12.95
C GLU A 717 -33.90 -7.78 -14.31
N LYS A 718 -32.58 -7.78 -14.54
CA LYS A 718 -31.91 -8.26 -15.78
C LYS A 718 -32.50 -7.67 -17.08
N ARG A 719 -33.05 -6.46 -16.98
CA ARG A 719 -33.65 -5.69 -18.07
C ARG A 719 -33.60 -4.19 -17.75
N PRO A 720 -33.72 -3.31 -18.76
CA PRO A 720 -33.94 -1.90 -18.52
C PRO A 720 -35.24 -1.64 -17.74
N VAL A 721 -35.19 -0.73 -16.77
CA VAL A 721 -36.34 -0.33 -15.95
C VAL A 721 -36.34 1.17 -15.67
N GLN A 722 -37.52 1.74 -15.47
CA GLN A 722 -37.64 3.11 -14.94
C GLN A 722 -37.74 3.05 -13.42
N ALA A 723 -36.75 3.60 -12.71
CA ALA A 723 -36.75 3.71 -11.26
C ALA A 723 -37.13 5.14 -10.83
N GLU A 724 -37.97 5.27 -9.82
CA GLU A 724 -38.19 6.53 -9.10
C GLU A 724 -37.73 6.37 -7.66
N LEU A 725 -36.91 7.32 -7.19
CA LEU A 725 -36.26 7.32 -5.88
C LEU A 725 -36.77 8.49 -5.07
N LEU A 726 -37.43 8.25 -3.94
CA LEU A 726 -37.90 9.27 -3.01
C LEU A 726 -36.96 9.33 -1.81
N PHE A 727 -36.24 10.45 -1.70
CA PHE A 727 -35.40 10.80 -0.56
C PHE A 727 -36.13 11.81 0.32
N SER A 728 -36.02 11.64 1.63
CA SER A 728 -36.64 12.52 2.63
C SER A 728 -35.58 13.16 3.52
N PHE A 729 -35.79 14.41 3.91
CA PHE A 729 -34.94 15.08 4.90
C PHE A 729 -35.71 16.15 5.68
N ARG A 730 -35.19 16.51 6.85
CA ARG A 730 -35.81 17.50 7.73
C ARG A 730 -34.95 18.74 7.91
N MET A 731 -35.59 19.91 7.88
CA MET A 731 -34.98 21.21 8.20
C MET A 731 -35.64 21.83 9.43
N ASP A 732 -34.88 22.07 10.49
CA ASP A 732 -35.36 22.77 11.69
C ASP A 732 -35.06 24.29 11.66
N MET A 733 -34.44 24.76 10.57
CA MET A 733 -34.21 26.17 10.23
C MET A 733 -35.05 26.61 9.01
N ALA A 734 -35.20 27.91 8.80
CA ALA A 734 -35.82 28.43 7.58
C ALA A 734 -34.83 28.43 6.39
N PRO A 735 -35.25 28.14 5.14
CA PRO A 735 -34.37 28.16 3.97
C PRO A 735 -33.66 29.51 3.73
N GLU A 736 -34.22 30.62 4.20
CA GLU A 736 -33.62 31.95 4.08
C GLU A 736 -32.44 32.17 5.04
N GLU A 737 -32.29 31.32 6.06
CA GLU A 737 -31.16 31.37 7.01
C GLU A 737 -29.87 30.77 6.43
N THR A 738 -29.95 30.12 5.26
CA THR A 738 -28.79 29.61 4.52
C THR A 738 -28.56 30.41 3.24
N ARG A 739 -27.30 30.77 2.99
CA ARG A 739 -26.91 31.51 1.79
C ARG A 739 -26.81 30.61 0.57
N GLU A 740 -26.43 29.36 0.79
CA GLU A 740 -26.16 28.37 -0.26
C GLU A 740 -26.77 27.03 0.13
N PHE A 741 -27.59 26.45 -0.76
CA PHE A 741 -28.18 25.13 -0.54
C PHE A 741 -28.28 24.36 -1.86
N TYR A 742 -27.44 23.36 -2.02
CA TYR A 742 -27.33 22.57 -3.23
C TYR A 742 -27.66 21.10 -2.98
N LEU A 743 -28.25 20.47 -3.99
CA LEU A 743 -28.23 19.02 -4.16
C LEU A 743 -26.98 18.65 -4.96
N ALA A 744 -26.16 17.73 -4.47
CA ALA A 744 -25.12 17.09 -5.24
C ALA A 744 -25.51 15.65 -5.57
N ALA A 745 -25.40 15.29 -6.84
CA ALA A 745 -25.72 13.96 -7.34
C ALA A 745 -24.79 13.58 -8.50
N GLU A 746 -24.61 12.27 -8.72
CA GLU A 746 -23.64 11.73 -9.69
C GLU A 746 -24.25 11.53 -11.08
N ILE A 747 -25.30 12.30 -11.36
CA ILE A 747 -26.16 12.19 -12.54
C ILE A 747 -25.83 13.33 -13.52
N ALA A 748 -26.05 13.06 -14.81
CA ALA A 748 -25.76 13.88 -15.99
C ALA A 748 -26.23 15.36 -15.91
N ASP A 749 -25.73 16.20 -16.84
CA ASP A 749 -25.90 17.66 -16.96
C ASP A 749 -27.31 18.25 -16.68
N ARG A 750 -28.36 17.43 -16.80
CA ARG A 750 -29.75 17.78 -16.45
C ARG A 750 -30.37 16.68 -15.59
N LEU A 751 -30.93 17.10 -14.46
CA LEU A 751 -31.62 16.22 -13.52
C LEU A 751 -33.10 16.58 -13.47
N ASN A 752 -33.97 15.65 -13.84
CA ASN A 752 -35.40 15.78 -13.65
C ASN A 752 -35.76 15.31 -12.24
N ALA A 753 -36.24 16.24 -11.42
CA ALA A 753 -36.61 15.97 -10.04
C ALA A 753 -38.02 16.50 -9.74
N ARG A 754 -38.67 15.92 -8.74
CA ARG A 754 -39.86 16.51 -8.11
C ARG A 754 -39.54 16.80 -6.65
N ILE A 755 -39.51 18.08 -6.29
CA ILE A 755 -39.16 18.54 -4.94
C ILE A 755 -40.39 19.14 -4.29
N ASN A 756 -40.83 18.58 -3.15
CA ASN A 756 -42.04 19.02 -2.44
C ASN A 756 -43.28 19.17 -3.35
N GLY A 757 -43.44 18.24 -4.30
CA GLY A 757 -44.55 18.23 -5.27
C GLY A 757 -44.35 19.10 -6.52
N ILE A 758 -43.27 19.87 -6.61
CA ILE A 758 -42.94 20.73 -7.75
C ILE A 758 -42.00 19.97 -8.70
N GLU A 759 -42.45 19.70 -9.93
CA GLU A 759 -41.58 19.15 -10.98
C GLU A 759 -40.60 20.23 -11.44
N VAL A 760 -39.31 19.91 -11.42
CA VAL A 760 -38.21 20.82 -11.74
C VAL A 760 -37.16 20.11 -12.59
N ALA A 761 -36.73 20.79 -13.65
CA ALA A 761 -35.56 20.41 -14.42
C ALA A 761 -34.36 21.20 -13.89
N LEU A 762 -33.53 20.55 -13.08
CA LEU A 762 -32.36 21.17 -12.48
C LEU A 762 -31.20 21.19 -13.48
N CYS A 763 -30.54 22.34 -13.58
CA CYS A 763 -29.35 22.54 -14.40
C CYS A 763 -28.11 22.57 -13.49
N GLU A 764 -27.03 21.94 -13.94
CA GLU A 764 -25.74 21.97 -13.26
C GLU A 764 -25.29 23.40 -12.95
N ARG A 765 -24.80 23.62 -11.72
CA ARG A 765 -24.15 24.86 -11.27
C ARG A 765 -22.63 24.71 -11.10
N GLY A 766 -22.15 23.49 -10.93
CA GLY A 766 -20.74 23.16 -10.78
C GLY A 766 -20.58 21.73 -10.29
N TRP A 767 -19.47 21.48 -9.59
CA TRP A 767 -19.14 20.17 -9.04
C TRP A 767 -18.63 20.29 -7.61
N TRP A 768 -18.62 19.17 -6.87
CA TRP A 768 -18.16 19.12 -5.49
C TRP A 768 -17.40 17.82 -5.20
N ARG A 769 -16.18 17.93 -4.65
CA ARG A 769 -15.22 16.83 -4.38
C ARG A 769 -14.69 16.14 -5.63
N ASP A 770 -15.57 15.68 -6.51
CA ASP A 770 -15.25 15.05 -7.79
C ASP A 770 -16.04 15.74 -8.91
N LYS A 771 -15.47 15.83 -10.11
CA LYS A 771 -16.18 16.46 -11.25
C LYS A 771 -17.42 15.68 -11.68
N GLY A 772 -17.50 14.39 -11.35
CA GLY A 772 -18.69 13.56 -11.51
C GLY A 772 -19.83 13.92 -10.56
N PHE A 773 -19.56 14.65 -9.46
CA PHE A 773 -20.57 15.00 -8.45
C PHE A 773 -21.11 16.39 -8.79
N ARG A 774 -22.15 16.44 -9.62
CA ARG A 774 -22.75 17.68 -10.12
C ARG A 774 -23.60 18.34 -9.06
N THR A 775 -23.54 19.67 -8.95
CA THR A 775 -24.33 20.45 -7.97
C THR A 775 -25.49 21.18 -8.64
N TYR A 776 -26.62 21.23 -7.93
CA TYR A 776 -27.89 21.80 -8.38
C TYR A 776 -28.47 22.69 -7.29
N ASP A 777 -28.81 23.93 -7.59
CA ASP A 777 -29.47 24.83 -6.62
C ASP A 777 -30.94 24.41 -6.43
N ILE A 778 -31.26 23.94 -5.22
CA ILE A 778 -32.62 23.52 -4.85
C ILE A 778 -33.22 24.40 -3.75
N ARG A 779 -32.52 25.44 -3.28
CA ARG A 779 -32.99 26.33 -2.22
C ARG A 779 -34.40 26.91 -2.50
N PRO A 780 -34.79 27.25 -3.74
CA PRO A 780 -36.13 27.78 -4.00
C PRO A 780 -37.28 26.79 -3.78
N TYR A 781 -36.98 25.49 -3.67
CA TYR A 781 -38.00 24.42 -3.65
C TYR A 781 -38.12 23.70 -2.31
N ILE A 782 -37.25 24.03 -1.36
CA ILE A 782 -37.23 23.45 0.00
C ILE A 782 -38.01 24.33 0.99
N ARG A 783 -38.38 23.76 2.13
CA ARG A 783 -39.15 24.43 3.19
C ARG A 783 -38.68 24.01 4.58
N LYS A 784 -39.02 24.79 5.61
CA LYS A 784 -38.87 24.34 6.99
C LYS A 784 -39.76 23.12 7.27
N GLY A 785 -39.25 22.18 8.06
CA GLY A 785 -39.90 20.90 8.35
C GLY A 785 -39.47 19.82 7.38
N ASP A 786 -40.41 18.94 7.01
CA ASP A 786 -40.12 17.77 6.19
C ASP A 786 -40.16 18.11 4.70
N ASN A 787 -39.15 17.60 3.98
CA ASN A 787 -38.94 17.79 2.56
C ASN A 787 -38.77 16.45 1.86
N GLU A 788 -39.19 16.39 0.59
CA GLU A 788 -39.06 15.22 -0.26
C GLU A 788 -38.42 15.60 -1.60
N ILE A 789 -37.51 14.76 -2.08
CA ILE A 789 -36.89 14.83 -3.41
C ILE A 789 -37.14 13.51 -4.12
N ILE A 790 -37.82 13.56 -5.27
CA ILE A 790 -38.02 12.39 -6.13
C ILE A 790 -37.16 12.52 -7.38
N LEU A 791 -36.26 11.55 -7.59
CA LEU A 791 -35.43 11.44 -8.79
C LEU A 791 -35.98 10.35 -9.71
N LYS A 792 -36.05 10.64 -11.01
CA LYS A 792 -36.45 9.67 -12.05
C LYS A 792 -35.19 9.19 -12.77
N ILE A 793 -34.91 7.88 -12.73
CA ILE A 793 -33.71 7.27 -13.30
C ILE A 793 -34.10 6.21 -14.33
N ASP A 794 -33.47 6.29 -15.50
CA ASP A 794 -33.48 5.23 -16.51
C ASP A 794 -32.33 4.24 -16.18
N PHE A 795 -32.69 3.11 -15.58
CA PHE A 795 -31.72 2.10 -15.17
C PHE A 795 -31.58 1.06 -16.27
N ARG A 796 -30.37 0.94 -16.83
CA ARG A 796 -30.00 -0.06 -17.80
C ARG A 796 -28.56 -0.50 -17.59
N GLN A 797 -28.28 -1.72 -18.02
CA GLN A 797 -26.93 -2.26 -18.11
C GLN A 797 -26.76 -3.00 -19.43
N PRO A 798 -25.54 -3.04 -19.98
CA PRO A 798 -25.23 -3.89 -21.12
C PRO A 798 -25.24 -5.37 -20.72
N GLN A 799 -25.50 -6.26 -21.69
CA GLN A 799 -25.69 -7.70 -21.44
C GLN A 799 -24.49 -8.37 -20.76
N ASN A 800 -23.26 -7.95 -21.10
CA ASN A 800 -22.03 -8.49 -20.52
C ASN A 800 -21.95 -8.25 -19.00
N VAL A 801 -22.56 -7.18 -18.46
CA VAL A 801 -22.61 -6.96 -17.01
C VAL A 801 -23.36 -8.09 -16.32
N TYR A 802 -24.48 -8.53 -16.88
CA TYR A 802 -25.25 -9.65 -16.33
C TYR A 802 -24.51 -10.98 -16.46
N GLU A 803 -23.77 -11.18 -17.55
CA GLU A 803 -22.94 -12.38 -17.75
C GLU A 803 -21.80 -12.46 -16.75
N VAL A 804 -21.12 -11.34 -16.45
CA VAL A 804 -20.04 -11.29 -15.46
C VAL A 804 -20.57 -11.45 -14.04
N LEU A 805 -21.66 -10.78 -13.68
CA LEU A 805 -22.19 -10.79 -12.32
C LEU A 805 -22.93 -12.09 -11.96
N PHE A 806 -23.59 -12.72 -12.92
CA PHE A 806 -24.44 -13.90 -12.69
C PHE A 806 -23.94 -15.17 -13.40
N GLY A 807 -22.79 -15.12 -14.07
CA GLY A 807 -22.17 -16.26 -14.72
C GLY A 807 -21.48 -17.21 -13.74
N GLU A 808 -21.40 -18.49 -14.11
CA GLU A 808 -20.68 -19.50 -13.33
C GLU A 808 -19.17 -19.43 -13.61
N ASN A 809 -18.35 -19.59 -12.56
CA ASN A 809 -16.89 -19.66 -12.64
C ASN A 809 -16.18 -18.43 -13.26
N VAL A 810 -16.85 -17.27 -13.27
CA VAL A 810 -16.25 -15.99 -13.69
C VAL A 810 -15.15 -15.59 -12.71
N LEU A 811 -13.92 -15.43 -13.22
CA LEU A 811 -12.76 -15.04 -12.43
C LEU A 811 -12.75 -13.53 -12.12
N GLU A 812 -11.88 -13.15 -11.19
CA GLU A 812 -11.63 -11.75 -10.84
C GLU A 812 -11.20 -10.88 -12.03
N THR A 813 -10.52 -11.46 -13.04
CA THR A 813 -10.11 -10.77 -14.28
C THR A 813 -11.26 -10.04 -14.98
N GLU A 814 -12.46 -10.65 -15.02
CA GLU A 814 -13.63 -10.03 -15.64
C GLU A 814 -14.34 -9.06 -14.70
N LYS A 815 -14.31 -9.31 -13.38
CA LYS A 815 -14.91 -8.44 -12.37
C LYS A 815 -14.12 -7.14 -12.20
N ASN A 816 -12.80 -7.21 -12.26
CA ASN A 816 -11.87 -6.08 -12.04
C ASN A 816 -11.96 -5.02 -13.14
N LYS A 817 -12.46 -5.36 -14.33
CA LYS A 817 -12.70 -4.43 -15.45
C LYS A 817 -14.19 -4.11 -15.70
N LEU A 818 -15.08 -4.52 -14.80
CA LEU A 818 -16.52 -4.32 -14.98
C LEU A 818 -16.87 -2.83 -15.02
N THR A 819 -17.69 -2.44 -16.00
CA THR A 819 -18.17 -1.06 -16.15
C THR A 819 -19.68 -1.03 -16.19
N LEU A 820 -20.28 -0.29 -15.27
CA LEU A 820 -21.72 -0.09 -15.18
C LEU A 820 -22.15 1.14 -16.01
N GLU A 821 -23.27 1.03 -16.70
CA GLU A 821 -23.83 2.13 -17.49
C GLU A 821 -24.57 3.13 -16.58
N THR A 822 -25.57 2.64 -15.84
CA THR A 822 -26.29 3.40 -14.81
C THR A 822 -25.84 2.94 -13.42
N GLU A 823 -25.44 3.87 -12.55
CA GLU A 823 -25.10 3.58 -11.16
C GLU A 823 -26.08 4.28 -10.23
N ILE A 824 -26.56 3.57 -9.21
CA ILE A 824 -27.44 4.12 -8.16
C ILE A 824 -26.57 4.46 -6.95
N GLU A 825 -26.60 5.71 -6.54
CA GLU A 825 -25.78 6.23 -5.44
C GLU A 825 -26.59 7.08 -4.47
N SER A 826 -26.00 7.30 -3.30
CA SER A 826 -26.45 8.32 -2.36
C SER A 826 -26.42 9.71 -2.99
N ILE A 827 -27.28 10.60 -2.51
CA ILE A 827 -27.25 12.02 -2.86
C ILE A 827 -26.83 12.85 -1.65
N TYR A 828 -26.33 14.05 -1.89
CA TYR A 828 -25.80 14.90 -0.83
C TYR A 828 -26.48 16.26 -0.84
N LEU A 829 -26.86 16.75 0.33
CA LEU A 829 -27.29 18.14 0.50
C LEU A 829 -26.10 18.96 1.01
N LEU A 830 -25.81 20.08 0.37
CA LEU A 830 -24.65 20.93 0.67
C LEU A 830 -25.09 22.32 1.05
N GLY A 831 -24.51 22.91 2.09
CA GLY A 831 -24.81 24.30 2.44
C GLY A 831 -24.07 24.84 3.67
N ASP A 832 -24.29 26.12 3.96
CA ASP A 832 -23.77 26.78 5.17
C ASP A 832 -24.68 26.52 6.38
N PHE A 833 -24.83 25.24 6.73
CA PHE A 833 -25.69 24.74 7.81
C PHE A 833 -24.96 23.72 8.71
N GLY A 834 -25.53 23.44 9.88
CA GLY A 834 -25.16 22.31 10.73
C GLY A 834 -26.09 21.11 10.54
N VAL A 835 -25.62 19.91 10.85
CA VAL A 835 -26.42 18.68 10.89
C VAL A 835 -26.46 18.13 12.30
N LYS A 836 -27.66 17.97 12.86
CA LYS A 836 -27.87 17.46 14.21
C LYS A 836 -28.57 16.11 14.16
N ASN A 837 -28.02 15.09 14.83
CA ASN A 837 -28.82 13.91 15.18
C ASN A 837 -29.78 14.27 16.33
N ARG A 838 -31.06 13.92 16.18
CA ARG A 838 -32.14 14.32 17.12
C ARG A 838 -32.12 13.53 18.43
N ASN A 839 -31.53 12.33 18.42
CA ASN A 839 -31.47 11.41 19.56
C ASN A 839 -30.08 11.36 20.22
N GLY A 840 -29.07 11.99 19.62
CA GLY A 840 -27.70 12.10 20.14
C GLY A 840 -26.75 11.05 19.56
N PHE A 841 -25.54 10.99 20.12
CA PHE A 841 -24.48 10.08 19.69
C PHE A 841 -24.03 9.19 20.86
N SER A 842 -23.70 7.95 20.54
CA SER A 842 -22.96 7.02 21.38
C SER A 842 -21.48 7.04 20.99
N TYR A 843 -20.59 6.76 21.95
CA TYR A 843 -19.14 6.83 21.73
C TYR A 843 -18.49 5.47 21.93
N SER A 844 -17.51 5.17 21.09
CA SER A 844 -16.90 3.85 20.95
C SER A 844 -15.36 3.96 20.82
N TRP A 845 -14.69 2.81 20.70
CA TRP A 845 -13.26 2.70 20.42
C TRP A 845 -12.93 3.29 19.04
N ARG A 846 -11.64 3.44 18.68
CA ARG A 846 -11.20 4.01 17.39
C ARG A 846 -11.76 5.39 17.01
N LYS A 847 -12.06 6.24 18.01
CA LYS A 847 -12.59 7.60 17.79
C LYS A 847 -13.98 7.60 17.14
N GLU A 848 -14.73 6.53 17.32
CA GLU A 848 -16.02 6.32 16.67
C GLU A 848 -17.16 6.99 17.42
N LEU A 849 -18.12 7.55 16.66
CA LEU A 849 -19.42 7.98 17.12
C LEU A 849 -20.50 7.21 16.35
N SER A 850 -21.49 6.68 17.05
CA SER A 850 -22.65 6.03 16.42
C SER A 850 -23.96 6.73 16.75
N CYS A 851 -24.90 6.73 15.80
CA CYS A 851 -26.24 7.24 16.01
C CYS A 851 -27.25 6.61 15.04
N ASP A 852 -28.52 6.70 15.38
CA ASP A 852 -29.62 6.35 14.47
C ASP A 852 -29.68 7.33 13.26
N PRO A 853 -30.49 7.05 12.22
CA PRO A 853 -30.57 7.89 11.02
C PRO A 853 -31.37 9.20 11.19
N GLU A 854 -31.73 9.61 12.41
CA GLU A 854 -32.65 10.74 12.64
C GLU A 854 -31.94 12.11 12.64
N PHE A 855 -31.56 12.59 11.45
CA PHE A 855 -30.88 13.88 11.27
C PHE A 855 -31.84 15.05 10.96
N SER A 856 -31.47 16.25 11.41
CA SER A 856 -32.08 17.50 10.96
C SER A 856 -31.02 18.57 10.62
N ILE A 857 -31.30 19.33 9.56
CA ILE A 857 -30.53 20.50 9.16
C ILE A 857 -30.88 21.66 10.09
N VAL A 858 -29.87 22.24 10.72
CA VAL A 858 -29.95 23.34 11.69
C VAL A 858 -29.05 24.48 11.29
N LYS A 859 -29.23 25.64 11.92
CA LYS A 859 -28.35 26.80 11.70
C LYS A 859 -26.89 26.45 11.98
N MET A 860 -26.00 26.95 11.13
CA MET A 860 -24.55 26.77 11.27
C MET A 860 -24.06 27.15 12.67
N PRO A 861 -23.35 26.25 13.39
CA PRO A 861 -22.71 26.58 14.66
C PRO A 861 -21.72 27.74 14.51
N THR A 862 -21.70 28.67 15.46
CA THR A 862 -20.74 29.79 15.51
C THR A 862 -19.48 29.47 16.30
N SER A 863 -19.52 28.40 17.10
CA SER A 863 -18.43 27.95 17.95
C SER A 863 -18.48 26.44 18.16
N VAL A 864 -17.33 25.86 18.47
CA VAL A 864 -17.13 24.44 18.75
C VAL A 864 -16.24 24.25 19.97
N TYR A 865 -16.32 23.08 20.60
CA TYR A 865 -15.65 22.79 21.86
C TYR A 865 -14.94 21.44 21.86
N GLY A 866 -13.86 21.29 22.64
CA GLY A 866 -13.16 20.02 22.81
C GLY A 866 -12.59 19.42 21.51
N ASP A 867 -12.47 18.08 21.47
CA ASP A 867 -11.80 17.32 20.40
C ASP A 867 -12.77 16.70 19.37
N ASP A 868 -14.07 16.96 19.50
CA ASP A 868 -15.14 16.34 18.72
C ASP A 868 -16.14 17.38 18.19
N PHE A 869 -15.86 17.89 17.00
CA PHE A 869 -16.75 18.77 16.25
C PHE A 869 -17.80 17.97 15.46
N THR A 870 -17.57 16.67 15.23
CA THR A 870 -18.48 15.75 14.53
C THR A 870 -19.87 15.80 15.16
N SER A 871 -19.97 15.62 16.48
CA SER A 871 -21.26 15.67 17.20
C SER A 871 -21.88 17.06 17.31
N GLN A 872 -21.13 18.12 16.97
CA GLN A 872 -21.52 19.52 17.17
C GLN A 872 -22.06 20.21 15.91
N GLY A 873 -22.54 19.43 14.93
CA GLY A 873 -23.10 19.95 13.68
C GLY A 873 -22.34 19.51 12.43
N PHE A 874 -21.26 18.74 12.55
CA PHE A 874 -20.32 18.45 11.47
C PHE A 874 -20.17 16.95 11.21
N CYS A 875 -21.21 16.14 11.47
CA CYS A 875 -21.11 14.68 11.38
C CYS A 875 -20.84 14.15 9.97
N PHE A 876 -21.22 14.88 8.92
CA PHE A 876 -20.91 14.57 7.52
C PHE A 876 -19.88 15.54 6.90
N PHE A 877 -19.18 16.32 7.73
CA PHE A 877 -18.29 17.36 7.24
C PHE A 877 -17.03 16.78 6.57
N SER A 878 -16.86 17.09 5.29
CA SER A 878 -15.64 16.85 4.53
C SER A 878 -15.16 18.20 4.00
N GLY A 879 -14.03 18.72 4.47
CA GLY A 879 -13.52 20.04 4.10
C GLY A 879 -12.52 20.66 5.06
N LYS A 880 -12.29 21.96 4.87
CA LYS A 880 -11.46 22.80 5.73
C LYS A 880 -12.31 23.61 6.70
N MET A 881 -11.92 23.61 7.97
CA MET A 881 -12.50 24.46 9.02
C MET A 881 -11.42 25.38 9.60
N VAL A 882 -11.74 26.66 9.76
CA VAL A 882 -10.88 27.67 10.39
C VAL A 882 -11.52 28.12 11.69
N ILE A 883 -10.82 27.86 12.79
CA ILE A 883 -11.27 28.19 14.14
C ILE A 883 -10.29 29.14 14.82
N SER A 884 -10.77 29.90 15.80
CA SER A 884 -9.92 30.82 16.55
C SER A 884 -10.31 31.02 18.00
N GLN A 885 -9.31 31.37 18.80
CA GLN A 885 -9.44 31.78 20.19
C GLN A 885 -8.47 32.93 20.48
N ASP A 886 -8.90 33.87 21.32
CA ASP A 886 -8.02 34.91 21.84
C ASP A 886 -7.30 34.42 23.10
N LEU A 887 -6.00 34.67 23.18
CA LEU A 887 -5.13 34.38 24.33
C LEU A 887 -4.52 35.67 24.84
N ILE A 888 -4.76 36.00 26.10
CA ILE A 888 -4.10 37.14 26.76
C ILE A 888 -2.82 36.64 27.43
N LEU A 889 -1.68 37.15 27.00
CA LEU A 889 -0.38 36.85 27.59
C LEU A 889 0.07 37.99 28.50
N HIS A 890 0.08 37.75 29.80
CA HIS A 890 0.59 38.71 30.79
C HIS A 890 2.12 38.61 30.90
N GLU A 891 2.79 39.73 31.22
CA GLU A 891 4.27 39.75 31.40
C GLU A 891 4.76 38.86 32.56
N TYR A 892 3.85 38.55 33.49
CA TYR A 892 4.05 37.71 34.66
C TYR A 892 3.11 36.51 34.58
N ASP A 893 3.64 35.30 34.77
CA ASP A 893 2.83 34.07 34.85
C ASP A 893 2.07 34.04 36.20
N ASP A 894 0.74 34.00 36.13
CA ASP A 894 -0.17 33.89 37.27
C ASP A 894 -1.00 32.59 37.27
N SER A 895 -0.71 31.66 36.34
CA SER A 895 -1.46 30.42 36.12
C SER A 895 -1.44 29.43 37.31
N MET A 896 -0.60 29.69 38.31
CA MET A 896 -0.39 28.86 39.50
C MET A 896 -0.75 29.55 40.83
N GLY A 897 -1.40 30.72 40.81
CA GLY A 897 -1.88 31.37 42.05
C GLY A 897 -0.79 31.87 43.02
N VAL A 898 0.49 31.79 42.64
CA VAL A 898 1.63 32.39 43.32
C VAL A 898 2.39 33.21 42.27
N LYS A 899 2.35 34.55 42.36
CA LYS A 899 3.25 35.42 41.57
C LYS A 899 4.67 34.89 41.73
N ILE A 900 5.41 34.63 40.65
CA ILE A 900 6.90 34.72 40.56
C ILE A 900 7.34 34.21 39.16
N GLN A 901 7.65 35.13 38.22
CA GLN A 901 8.70 35.09 37.16
C GLN A 901 8.24 35.79 35.86
N SER A 902 9.13 36.60 35.28
CA SER A 902 8.91 37.29 34.00
C SER A 902 9.00 36.30 32.83
N LEU A 903 8.10 36.43 31.86
CA LEU A 903 8.17 35.71 30.58
C LEU A 903 9.27 36.23 29.65
N LYS A 904 9.87 37.38 29.97
CA LYS A 904 10.86 38.04 29.12
C LYS A 904 12.13 37.19 29.00
N GLY A 905 12.48 36.81 27.77
CA GLY A 905 13.65 35.98 27.47
C GLY A 905 13.45 34.47 27.74
N ARG A 906 12.21 34.04 28.01
CA ARG A 906 11.84 32.63 28.11
C ARG A 906 11.39 32.07 26.78
N ARG A 907 11.54 30.75 26.63
CA ARG A 907 11.07 30.01 25.46
C ARG A 907 9.64 29.53 25.72
N ILE A 908 8.73 29.76 24.79
CA ILE A 908 7.34 29.32 24.89
C ILE A 908 7.11 28.21 23.87
N LEU A 909 6.86 27.01 24.35
CA LEU A 909 6.48 25.86 23.54
C LEU A 909 4.96 25.69 23.58
N TYR A 910 4.36 25.54 22.41
CA TYR A 910 2.97 25.14 22.28
C TYR A 910 2.91 23.62 22.11
N ARG A 911 2.25 22.93 23.04
CA ARG A 911 2.10 21.46 23.03
C ARG A 911 0.62 21.10 23.11
N PHE A 912 0.20 20.15 22.29
CA PHE A 912 -1.18 19.71 22.19
C PHE A 912 -1.24 18.21 21.87
N GLN A 913 -2.41 17.61 22.03
CA GLN A 913 -2.63 16.22 21.64
C GLN A 913 -2.73 16.10 20.13
N LYS A 914 -2.64 14.87 19.59
CA LYS A 914 -2.88 14.64 18.17
C LYS A 914 -4.29 15.12 17.80
N PRO A 915 -4.44 16.08 16.87
CA PRO A 915 -5.76 16.53 16.45
C PRO A 915 -6.50 15.40 15.75
N ASN A 916 -7.83 15.41 15.85
CA ASN A 916 -8.71 14.60 15.04
C ASN A 916 -8.90 15.27 13.67
N ALA A 917 -7.81 15.46 12.95
CA ALA A 917 -7.80 16.06 11.61
C ALA A 917 -6.68 15.40 10.78
N ALA A 918 -6.85 15.33 9.46
CA ALA A 918 -5.80 14.82 8.57
C ALA A 918 -4.58 15.75 8.56
N VAL A 919 -4.82 17.06 8.52
CA VAL A 919 -3.78 18.10 8.59
C VAL A 919 -4.27 19.23 9.51
N ALA A 920 -3.34 19.82 10.27
CA ALA A 920 -3.60 21.00 11.09
C ALA A 920 -2.55 22.09 10.85
N LYS A 921 -2.97 23.36 10.78
CA LYS A 921 -2.06 24.51 10.68
C LYS A 921 -2.29 25.48 11.83
N LEU A 922 -1.20 25.86 12.49
CA LEU A 922 -1.20 26.88 13.53
C LEU A 922 -0.80 28.23 12.94
N ILE A 923 -1.66 29.23 13.16
CA ILE A 923 -1.43 30.62 12.80
C ILE A 923 -1.58 31.45 14.08
N ILE A 924 -0.59 32.28 14.38
CA ILE A 924 -0.63 33.18 15.53
C ILE A 924 -0.43 34.61 15.05
N ASN A 925 -1.33 35.51 15.46
CA ASN A 925 -1.30 36.93 15.08
C ASN A 925 -1.16 37.15 13.56
N GLY A 926 -1.89 36.35 12.77
CA GLY A 926 -1.88 36.40 11.30
C GLY A 926 -0.64 35.79 10.61
N LYS A 927 0.30 35.20 11.34
CA LYS A 927 1.48 34.52 10.77
C LYS A 927 1.39 33.02 10.97
N GLN A 928 1.55 32.25 9.89
CA GLN A 928 1.65 30.79 9.97
C GLN A 928 2.92 30.42 10.75
N VAL A 929 2.74 29.65 11.83
CA VAL A 929 3.82 29.15 12.68
C VAL A 929 4.33 27.81 12.13
N LYS A 930 3.41 26.84 12.00
CA LYS A 930 3.76 25.48 11.62
C LYS A 930 2.55 24.76 11.01
N LYS A 931 2.85 23.90 10.05
CA LYS A 931 1.93 22.90 9.49
C LYS A 931 2.26 21.54 10.10
N PHE A 932 1.25 20.84 10.59
CA PHE A 932 1.35 19.54 11.23
C PHE A 932 0.69 18.49 10.35
N LEU A 933 1.50 17.69 9.66
CA LEU A 933 1.07 16.49 8.96
C LEU A 933 1.23 15.22 9.83
N TRP A 934 2.17 15.27 10.78
CA TRP A 934 2.52 14.19 11.69
C TRP A 934 3.27 14.73 12.91
N GLN A 935 3.56 13.86 13.88
CA GLN A 935 4.36 14.17 15.06
C GLN A 935 5.75 14.79 14.76
N PRO A 936 6.30 15.58 15.69
CA PRO A 936 5.76 15.89 17.01
C PRO A 936 4.73 17.04 16.99
N TYR A 937 3.62 16.86 17.73
CA TYR A 937 2.56 17.88 17.94
C TYR A 937 2.99 18.93 18.98
N GLU A 938 4.16 19.52 18.72
CA GLU A 938 4.68 20.66 19.46
C GLU A 938 5.46 21.59 18.52
N CYS A 939 5.54 22.87 18.91
CA CYS A 939 6.36 23.86 18.22
C CYS A 939 6.73 25.02 19.15
N ASP A 940 7.81 25.72 18.78
CA ASP A 940 8.23 26.95 19.44
C ASP A 940 7.43 28.12 18.89
N ILE A 941 6.75 28.85 19.77
CA ILE A 941 5.92 30.02 19.42
C ILE A 941 6.42 31.31 20.06
N THR A 942 7.62 31.29 20.64
CA THR A 942 8.21 32.42 21.39
C THR A 942 8.16 33.71 20.58
N ASP A 943 8.61 33.66 19.33
CA ASP A 943 8.75 34.84 18.46
C ASP A 943 7.42 35.24 17.77
N HIS A 944 6.35 34.48 17.99
CA HIS A 944 5.02 34.73 17.39
C HIS A 944 4.05 35.40 18.36
N LEU A 945 4.36 35.41 19.65
CA LEU A 945 3.55 36.00 20.70
C LEU A 945 3.96 37.45 21.02
N LYS A 946 3.00 38.24 21.50
CA LYS A 946 3.20 39.56 22.09
C LYS A 946 2.56 39.62 23.47
N PHE A 947 3.03 40.51 24.34
CA PHE A 947 2.30 40.79 25.59
C PHE A 947 0.95 41.45 25.30
N GLY A 948 -0.07 41.07 26.05
CA GLY A 948 -1.46 41.44 25.80
C GLY A 948 -2.20 40.41 24.94
N GLU A 949 -3.15 40.88 24.14
CA GLU A 949 -4.01 40.02 23.31
C GLU A 949 -3.24 39.39 22.15
N ASN A 950 -3.35 38.07 22.03
CA ASN A 950 -2.86 37.29 20.90
C ASN A 950 -4.03 36.53 20.29
N GLU A 951 -4.03 36.44 18.97
CA GLU A 951 -5.01 35.64 18.25
C GLU A 951 -4.38 34.29 17.87
N ILE A 952 -4.99 33.20 18.30
CA ILE A 952 -4.62 31.83 17.92
C ILE A 952 -5.66 31.32 16.93
N VAL A 953 -5.20 30.91 15.75
CA VAL A 953 -6.03 30.39 14.66
C VAL A 953 -5.54 29.02 14.26
N TRP A 954 -6.48 28.09 14.07
CA TRP A 954 -6.23 26.77 13.52
C TRP A 954 -6.97 26.60 12.19
N GLU A 955 -6.26 26.12 11.17
CA GLU A 955 -6.90 25.49 10.01
C GLU A 955 -6.84 23.98 10.17
N LEU A 956 -7.99 23.33 10.13
CA LEU A 956 -8.15 21.89 10.29
C LEU A 956 -8.78 21.31 9.03
N TYR A 957 -8.23 20.20 8.54
CA TYR A 957 -8.70 19.52 7.34
C TYR A 957 -9.24 18.15 7.75
N SER A 958 -10.51 17.89 7.46
CA SER A 958 -11.11 16.58 7.75
C SER A 958 -10.71 15.54 6.70
N SER A 959 -11.00 14.28 7.01
CA SER A 959 -10.90 13.17 6.06
C SER A 959 -12.22 13.02 5.29
N ASN A 960 -12.26 12.14 4.28
CA ASN A 960 -13.52 11.84 3.57
C ASN A 960 -14.38 10.77 4.28
N ARG A 961 -13.92 10.21 5.41
CA ARG A 961 -14.56 9.05 6.06
C ARG A 961 -16.00 9.29 6.47
N ASN A 962 -16.28 10.46 7.01
CA ASN A 962 -17.62 10.85 7.46
C ASN A 962 -18.56 11.16 6.30
N LEU A 963 -18.01 11.47 5.12
CA LEU A 963 -18.79 11.72 3.91
C LEU A 963 -19.04 10.44 3.10
N LEU A 964 -18.01 9.64 2.86
CA LEU A 964 -18.03 8.56 1.88
C LEU A 964 -18.20 7.15 2.48
N GLY A 965 -18.18 7.01 3.80
CA GLY A 965 -18.41 5.72 4.46
C GLY A 965 -17.17 4.81 4.52
N PRO A 966 -17.32 3.54 4.95
CA PRO A 966 -18.59 2.81 5.14
C PRO A 966 -19.36 3.24 6.41
N HIS A 967 -20.54 3.83 6.27
CA HIS A 967 -21.30 4.35 7.41
C HIS A 967 -21.99 3.27 8.25
N HIS A 968 -22.33 2.14 7.64
CA HIS A 968 -23.21 1.12 8.23
C HIS A 968 -22.48 -0.16 8.67
N HIS A 969 -21.15 -0.10 8.80
CA HIS A 969 -20.39 -1.26 9.23
C HIS A 969 -20.35 -1.35 10.77
N VAL A 970 -20.71 -2.51 11.35
CA VAL A 970 -20.84 -2.71 12.82
C VAL A 970 -19.56 -2.44 13.62
N ASP A 971 -18.40 -2.64 13.00
CA ASP A 971 -17.09 -2.37 13.62
C ASP A 971 -16.64 -0.88 13.48
N GLY A 972 -17.49 0.00 12.91
CA GLY A 972 -17.23 1.43 12.78
C GLY A 972 -16.05 1.78 11.85
N GLU A 973 -14.96 2.30 12.42
CA GLU A 973 -13.75 2.63 11.65
C GLU A 973 -12.88 1.38 11.40
N LEU A 974 -12.53 1.16 10.14
CA LEU A 974 -11.81 -0.03 9.67
C LEU A 974 -10.38 0.32 9.23
N TYR A 975 -9.43 -0.57 9.52
CA TYR A 975 -8.01 -0.42 9.10
C TYR A 975 -7.68 -1.23 7.83
N ALA A 976 -8.70 -1.86 7.25
CA ALA A 976 -8.66 -2.55 5.97
C ALA A 976 -10.07 -2.41 5.38
N VAL A 977 -10.25 -1.48 4.45
CA VAL A 977 -11.54 -1.15 3.83
C VAL A 977 -11.65 -1.79 2.45
N TRP A 978 -12.62 -2.67 2.28
CA TRP A 978 -12.98 -3.36 1.06
C TRP A 978 -14.30 -2.84 0.47
N PRO A 979 -14.56 -3.06 -0.84
CA PRO A 979 -15.87 -2.82 -1.43
C PRO A 979 -17.02 -3.52 -0.67
N ALA A 980 -16.80 -4.74 -0.17
CA ALA A 980 -17.80 -5.51 0.59
C ALA A 980 -18.17 -4.88 1.94
N ASP A 981 -17.27 -4.11 2.56
CA ASP A 981 -17.53 -3.45 3.84
C ASP A 981 -18.63 -2.38 3.73
N PHE A 982 -19.02 -2.00 2.51
CA PHE A 982 -20.12 -1.08 2.23
C PHE A 982 -21.47 -1.76 2.00
N THR A 983 -21.52 -3.09 1.79
CA THR A 983 -22.76 -3.81 1.42
C THR A 983 -23.29 -4.70 2.54
N GLY A 984 -22.51 -4.91 3.60
CA GLY A 984 -22.87 -5.84 4.69
C GLY A 984 -22.42 -7.28 4.44
N GLU A 985 -21.78 -7.55 3.29
CA GLU A 985 -21.14 -8.83 3.02
C GLU A 985 -19.81 -8.93 3.77
N PRO A 986 -19.49 -10.09 4.37
CA PRO A 986 -18.19 -10.25 5.01
C PRO A 986 -17.04 -10.10 4.02
N SER A 987 -15.98 -9.39 4.42
CA SER A 987 -14.76 -9.30 3.64
C SER A 987 -14.14 -10.69 3.44
N PRO A 988 -13.72 -11.07 2.21
CA PRO A 988 -13.09 -12.37 1.96
C PRO A 988 -11.74 -12.56 2.67
N PHE A 989 -11.12 -11.49 3.20
CA PHE A 989 -9.85 -11.53 3.93
C PHE A 989 -10.01 -11.77 5.43
N LYS A 990 -11.25 -11.78 5.92
CA LYS A 990 -11.59 -12.18 7.28
C LYS A 990 -12.55 -13.34 7.16
N ALA A 991 -12.24 -14.48 7.76
CA ALA A 991 -13.22 -15.55 7.95
C ALA A 991 -14.25 -15.10 9.01
N ASP A 992 -15.03 -14.07 8.69
CA ASP A 992 -16.03 -13.46 9.56
C ASP A 992 -17.42 -13.89 9.08
N GLN A 993 -18.13 -14.65 9.89
CA GLN A 993 -19.50 -15.10 9.57
C GLN A 993 -20.56 -14.20 10.22
N ARG A 994 -20.15 -13.10 10.88
CA ARG A 994 -21.09 -12.15 11.50
C ARG A 994 -21.84 -11.39 10.41
N ASN A 995 -23.08 -11.00 10.72
CA ASN A 995 -23.71 -9.90 9.98
C ASN A 995 -22.93 -8.61 10.32
N VAL A 996 -22.25 -8.05 9.32
CA VAL A 996 -21.41 -6.85 9.50
C VAL A 996 -22.15 -5.54 9.21
N TRP A 997 -23.46 -5.60 8.91
CA TRP A 997 -24.33 -4.45 8.69
C TRP A 997 -25.03 -3.94 9.96
N SER A 998 -25.15 -2.62 10.09
CA SER A 998 -25.88 -1.89 11.14
C SER A 998 -26.80 -0.84 10.50
N ASP A 999 -28.01 -0.66 11.06
CA ASP A 999 -28.89 0.45 10.67
C ASP A 999 -28.44 1.81 11.25
N ASP A 1000 -27.56 1.78 12.25
CA ASP A 1000 -26.94 2.98 12.79
C ASP A 1000 -25.85 3.51 11.83
N TYR A 1001 -25.65 4.82 11.84
CA TYR A 1001 -24.49 5.47 11.23
C TYR A 1001 -23.30 5.42 12.18
N HIS A 1002 -22.13 5.16 11.64
CA HIS A 1002 -20.84 5.18 12.31
C HIS A 1002 -19.92 6.23 11.67
N PHE A 1003 -19.50 7.20 12.48
CA PHE A 1003 -18.63 8.32 12.13
C PHE A 1003 -17.32 8.28 12.91
N VAL A 1004 -16.32 9.05 12.47
CA VAL A 1004 -15.08 9.33 13.20
C VAL A 1004 -15.08 10.77 13.73
N LYS A 1005 -14.40 10.99 14.87
CA LYS A 1005 -14.18 12.33 15.41
C LYS A 1005 -13.41 13.22 14.41
N PHE A 1006 -13.83 14.47 14.30
CA PHE A 1006 -13.11 15.57 13.68
C PHE A 1006 -12.93 16.70 14.70
N GLY A 1007 -11.74 17.26 14.91
CA GLY A 1007 -11.51 18.29 15.93
C GLY A 1007 -10.04 18.49 16.33
N LEU A 1008 -9.79 19.35 17.33
CA LEU A 1008 -8.46 19.72 17.83
C LEU A 1008 -8.10 19.06 19.17
#